data_AF-A0A2M3ZBJ4-F1
#
_entry.id   AF-A0A2M3ZBJ4-F1
#
_cell.length_a   1.000
_cell.length_b   1.000
_cell.length_c   1.000
_cell.angle_alpha   90.00
_cell.angle_beta   90.00
_cell.angle_gamma   90.00
#
_symmetry.space_group_name_H-M   'P 1'
#
loop_
_entity.id
_entity.type
_entity.pdbx_description
1 polymer ?
#
loop_
_entity_poly.entity_id
_entity_poly.type
_entity_poly.pdbx_seq_one_letter_code
_entity_poly.pdbx_strand_id
1 'polypeptide(L)'
;AVMPVADSSSATPIGPTITASITPSTPVAGTPSAAGKKPAKRNRSKANKKMPPTTTTAATLTVGEKNGAGGEHRREGDVVNRFMLPPSTSFTPWKHLQIKQEPKIAKDAGGDSDADAGASGSGASGSKQRIHYASVVGGGGGAGSIVPAELDSVTIGRQTFAWLIGPMGVEEFVTAYWERKPLLVQRNDRHYYAGLLSRAMIDEMLRTNNIEYTKNIDITSYVGGQRETHNPEGRVLPPEMWHYYGEGCSVRMLNPQTYLRTIYELNVKLQEYFHCMTGANFYLTPPNSQGFAPHYDDIEAFVLQIEGRKRWRLYPPRRRQEVLARVSSENIAEHELASPIIDVVLEAGDLLYFPRGCIHQAATVPGAHSLHVTLSVYQRNSWADLFEQMLPIALATAAEEDQQFRAGLPFDLHQHFGIVHSDEVSSERRRLTVRLRAMFDRLFSDAAIDAAVDQLAKRFQHDALPPMVDFTEWDDTVYGRGNYEFRPDGTVECARPIEETCSVRLLRRNILRLVSEEDKLRIYYHTDNSREYHQYEANFLELDSETALGVELLIKMYPRYIPVSSLPVDDRLEFIRSLWEKGLIVCRRPPSLPATALDDKKSPGTVGEENHERPTSDATAAAAAVVGTMATSAIPADSTSP
;
A
#
# COMPACT_ATOMS: atom_id res chain seq x y z
N ALA A 1 -19.92 33.19 -21.09
CA ALA A 1 -21.09 34.06 -20.80
C ALA A 1 -20.97 34.58 -19.37
N VAL A 2 -21.57 35.73 -19.06
CA VAL A 2 -21.43 36.46 -17.78
C VAL A 2 -22.79 37.06 -17.40
N MET A 3 -22.96 37.43 -16.12
CA MET A 3 -24.07 38.18 -15.48
C MET A 3 -25.27 37.34 -14.96
N PRO A 4 -25.99 37.82 -13.92
CA PRO A 4 -25.64 38.84 -12.91
C PRO A 4 -25.92 38.46 -11.44
N VAL A 5 -25.48 39.34 -10.54
CA VAL A 5 -25.88 39.44 -9.11
C VAL A 5 -27.22 40.20 -9.01
N ALA A 6 -27.98 39.97 -7.93
CA ALA A 6 -29.08 40.84 -7.50
C ALA A 6 -29.01 41.11 -5.99
N ASP A 7 -28.88 42.39 -5.62
CA ASP A 7 -29.08 42.89 -4.25
C ASP A 7 -30.53 43.35 -4.07
N SER A 8 -31.05 43.30 -2.84
CA SER A 8 -32.10 44.22 -2.39
C SER A 8 -31.99 44.47 -0.89
N SER A 9 -32.34 45.68 -0.44
CA SER A 9 -32.12 46.14 0.93
C SER A 9 -33.26 47.02 1.42
N SER A 10 -33.55 46.94 2.72
CA SER A 10 -34.37 47.92 3.45
C SER A 10 -34.00 47.88 4.93
N ALA A 11 -34.04 49.03 5.59
CA ALA A 11 -33.61 49.18 6.98
C ALA A 11 -34.31 50.35 7.69
N THR A 12 -34.11 50.37 9.02
CA THR A 12 -34.16 51.50 9.98
C THR A 12 -35.47 51.68 10.78
N PRO A 13 -35.44 52.38 11.93
CA PRO A 13 -34.42 52.35 13.02
C PRO A 13 -35.04 52.36 14.46
N ILE A 14 -34.19 52.38 15.51
CA ILE A 14 -34.23 53.25 16.73
C ILE A 14 -33.46 52.58 17.91
N GLY A 15 -32.74 53.38 18.71
CA GLY A 15 -31.96 52.96 19.91
C GLY A 15 -32.66 53.25 21.25
N PRO A 16 -31.97 53.55 22.38
CA PRO A 16 -30.61 54.13 22.48
C PRO A 16 -29.63 53.50 23.53
N THR A 17 -28.45 54.14 23.61
CA THR A 17 -27.24 53.85 24.40
C THR A 17 -27.32 54.10 25.91
N ILE A 18 -26.51 53.38 26.71
CA ILE A 18 -25.88 53.86 27.97
C ILE A 18 -24.38 53.49 27.97
N THR A 19 -23.53 54.28 28.64
CA THR A 19 -22.05 54.21 28.57
C THR A 19 -21.34 54.42 29.92
N ALA A 20 -20.05 54.06 29.97
CA ALA A 20 -19.05 54.36 31.03
C ALA A 20 -19.21 53.58 32.37
N SER A 21 -18.22 53.49 33.28
CA SER A 21 -16.86 54.07 33.34
C SER A 21 -15.84 53.11 34.02
N ILE A 22 -14.63 53.58 34.39
CA ILE A 22 -13.44 52.79 34.81
C ILE A 22 -12.90 53.29 36.18
N THR A 23 -11.89 52.61 36.75
CA THR A 23 -10.91 53.04 37.82
C THR A 23 -11.34 52.85 39.30
N PRO A 24 -10.39 52.73 40.28
CA PRO A 24 -10.45 51.65 41.30
C PRO A 24 -10.20 52.10 42.75
N SER A 25 -10.08 51.16 43.70
CA SER A 25 -9.53 51.42 45.04
C SER A 25 -8.88 50.21 45.73
N THR A 26 -7.82 50.49 46.50
CA THR A 26 -7.31 49.74 47.68
C THR A 26 -6.82 50.79 48.67
N PRO A 27 -6.84 50.55 50.00
CA PRO A 27 -5.56 50.25 50.68
C PRO A 27 -5.63 49.46 52.02
N VAL A 28 -4.50 48.86 52.43
CA VAL A 28 -3.93 48.82 53.82
C VAL A 28 -4.73 48.21 55.00
N ALA A 29 -4.17 47.49 55.99
CA ALA A 29 -2.94 46.69 56.14
C ALA A 29 -2.99 45.91 57.49
N GLY A 30 -2.12 44.92 57.69
CA GLY A 30 -1.91 44.26 59.01
C GLY A 30 -0.80 43.19 58.97
N THR A 31 0.19 43.29 59.87
CA THR A 31 1.40 42.44 59.97
C THR A 31 1.72 42.18 61.46
N PRO A 32 2.83 41.52 61.89
CA PRO A 32 3.86 40.72 61.19
C PRO A 32 4.19 39.35 61.84
N SER A 33 5.06 38.54 61.20
CA SER A 33 6.12 37.64 61.79
C SER A 33 6.37 36.39 60.92
N ALA A 34 7.56 35.78 60.77
CA ALA A 34 8.96 36.26 60.75
C ALA A 34 9.87 35.13 60.19
N ALA A 35 11.11 35.48 59.78
CA ALA A 35 12.19 34.59 59.27
C ALA A 35 11.96 33.88 57.92
N GLY A 36 12.98 33.66 57.07
CA GLY A 36 14.35 34.19 57.15
C GLY A 36 15.31 33.76 56.00
N LYS A 37 16.11 34.73 55.51
CA LYS A 37 17.36 34.60 54.73
C LYS A 37 17.36 33.86 53.36
N LYS A 38 17.55 34.63 52.28
CA LYS A 38 18.56 34.37 51.21
C LYS A 38 18.80 35.65 50.37
N PRO A 39 20.03 35.94 49.91
CA PRO A 39 20.35 37.14 49.11
C PRO A 39 20.11 36.94 47.60
N ALA A 40 19.93 38.04 46.87
CA ALA A 40 19.49 38.04 45.45
C ALA A 40 20.62 38.28 44.43
N LYS A 41 20.38 37.92 43.15
CA LYS A 41 21.10 38.48 41.98
C LYS A 41 20.19 38.57 40.73
N ARG A 42 20.01 39.82 40.29
CA ARG A 42 19.42 40.40 39.06
C ARG A 42 18.93 39.51 37.89
N ASN A 43 17.76 39.89 37.37
CA ASN A 43 17.13 39.53 36.09
C ASN A 43 18.06 39.58 34.86
N ARG A 44 17.75 38.75 33.85
CA ARG A 44 17.55 39.21 32.46
C ARG A 44 16.58 38.30 31.70
N SER A 45 16.10 38.79 30.55
CA SER A 45 14.97 38.25 29.79
C SER A 45 15.27 36.96 29.01
N LYS A 46 14.22 36.13 28.81
CA LYS A 46 14.22 35.09 27.77
C LYS A 46 14.03 35.73 26.40
N ALA A 47 14.67 35.17 25.37
CA ALA A 47 14.46 35.49 23.96
C ALA A 47 14.48 34.21 23.14
N ASN A 48 13.73 34.16 22.03
CA ASN A 48 13.65 32.99 21.15
C ASN A 48 15.00 32.73 20.47
N LYS A 49 15.37 31.45 20.31
CA LYS A 49 16.39 31.02 19.35
C LYS A 49 15.74 30.29 18.19
N LYS A 50 15.96 30.79 16.98
CA LYS A 50 15.74 30.04 15.72
C LYS A 50 16.92 29.09 15.50
N MET A 51 16.70 28.04 14.71
CA MET A 51 17.79 27.28 14.07
C MET A 51 18.34 28.07 12.86
N PRO A 52 19.64 27.98 12.54
CA PRO A 52 20.20 28.50 11.29
C PRO A 52 20.09 27.47 10.16
N PRO A 53 20.07 27.90 8.87
CA PRO A 53 20.14 26.99 7.72
C PRO A 53 21.59 26.61 7.40
N THR A 54 21.78 25.45 6.77
CA THR A 54 23.04 25.00 6.18
C THR A 54 23.05 25.25 4.67
N THR A 55 23.97 26.08 4.19
CA THR A 55 24.28 26.24 2.76
C THR A 55 25.32 25.21 2.32
N THR A 56 25.06 24.51 1.22
CA THR A 56 26.04 23.63 0.57
C THR A 56 26.87 24.43 -0.43
N THR A 57 28.21 24.34 -0.35
CA THR A 57 29.12 24.93 -1.34
C THR A 57 30.05 23.83 -1.85
N ALA A 58 30.07 23.61 -3.17
CA ALA A 58 30.97 22.63 -3.78
C ALA A 58 32.43 23.10 -3.75
N ALA A 59 33.36 22.17 -3.52
CA ALA A 59 34.81 22.41 -3.63
C ALA A 59 35.51 21.14 -4.13
N THR A 60 35.85 21.13 -5.43
CA THR A 60 36.66 20.08 -6.05
C THR A 60 38.09 20.15 -5.53
N LEU A 61 38.69 19.02 -5.14
CA LEU A 61 40.14 18.93 -4.90
C LEU A 61 40.72 17.57 -5.30
N THR A 62 42.02 17.58 -5.58
CA THR A 62 42.73 16.60 -6.42
C THR A 62 43.32 15.41 -5.68
N VAL A 63 43.59 14.34 -6.44
CA VAL A 63 44.37 13.15 -6.06
C VAL A 63 45.71 13.50 -5.41
N GLY A 64 46.12 12.74 -4.40
CA GLY A 64 47.47 12.73 -3.84
C GLY A 64 47.79 11.40 -3.16
N GLU A 65 48.89 10.74 -3.55
CA GLU A 65 49.31 9.45 -3.00
C GLU A 65 50.09 9.62 -1.68
N LYS A 66 49.85 8.74 -0.68
CA LYS A 66 50.85 7.75 -0.20
C LYS A 66 50.44 6.97 1.07
N ASN A 67 50.63 5.65 0.96
CA ASN A 67 51.14 4.70 1.97
C ASN A 67 50.76 4.88 3.45
N GLY A 68 49.90 3.98 3.95
CA GLY A 68 49.78 3.62 5.36
C GLY A 68 49.17 2.23 5.51
N ALA A 69 49.89 1.27 6.11
CA ALA A 69 49.44 -0.12 6.20
C ALA A 69 48.68 -0.40 7.51
N GLY A 70 47.56 -1.13 7.40
CA GLY A 70 46.75 -1.59 8.53
C GLY A 70 45.45 -2.19 8.01
N GLY A 71 45.38 -3.53 7.94
CA GLY A 71 44.30 -4.23 7.25
C GLY A 71 43.27 -4.84 8.20
N GLU A 72 41.99 -4.70 7.87
CA GLU A 72 40.94 -5.60 8.32
C GLU A 72 39.85 -5.69 7.24
N HIS A 73 39.89 -6.74 6.41
CA HIS A 73 38.89 -6.96 5.36
C HIS A 73 37.58 -7.48 5.97
N ARG A 74 36.71 -6.57 6.39
CA ARG A 74 35.27 -6.86 6.36
C ARG A 74 34.82 -6.87 4.90
N ARG A 75 34.40 -8.04 4.43
CA ARG A 75 33.62 -8.14 3.20
C ARG A 75 32.25 -7.53 3.46
N GLU A 76 31.86 -6.55 2.68
CA GLU A 76 30.45 -6.35 2.39
C GLU A 76 29.97 -7.63 1.69
N GLY A 77 28.85 -8.19 2.17
CA GLY A 77 28.32 -9.45 1.68
C GLY A 77 26.96 -9.22 1.05
N ASP A 78 26.79 -9.69 -0.18
CA ASP A 78 25.49 -9.71 -0.85
C ASP A 78 24.49 -10.53 -0.03
N VAL A 79 23.59 -9.84 0.68
CA VAL A 79 22.50 -10.48 1.42
C VAL A 79 21.36 -10.78 0.46
N VAL A 80 21.48 -11.91 -0.24
CA VAL A 80 20.40 -12.43 -1.11
C VAL A 80 19.09 -12.49 -0.33
N ASN A 81 18.08 -11.78 -0.84
CA ASN A 81 16.88 -11.42 -0.11
C ASN A 81 15.99 -12.64 0.23
N ARG A 82 16.09 -13.14 1.46
CA ARG A 82 15.62 -14.48 1.86
C ARG A 82 14.13 -14.57 2.23
N PHE A 83 13.36 -13.51 2.04
CA PHE A 83 12.00 -13.35 2.58
C PHE A 83 10.86 -13.67 1.60
N MET A 84 11.18 -13.91 0.32
CA MET A 84 10.29 -14.59 -0.64
C MET A 84 10.10 -16.07 -0.23
N LEU A 85 9.22 -16.32 0.72
CA LEU A 85 8.82 -17.68 1.10
C LEU A 85 8.18 -18.37 -0.12
N PRO A 86 8.53 -19.64 -0.41
CA PRO A 86 7.83 -20.38 -1.45
C PRO A 86 6.32 -20.40 -1.15
N PRO A 87 5.44 -20.36 -2.16
CA PRO A 87 4.02 -20.37 -1.90
C PRO A 87 3.60 -21.73 -1.32
N SER A 88 2.68 -21.73 -0.35
CA SER A 88 2.28 -22.97 0.34
C SER A 88 1.14 -23.67 -0.41
N THR A 89 1.15 -25.01 -0.43
CA THR A 89 0.14 -25.83 -1.13
C THR A 89 -1.28 -25.70 -0.54
N SER A 90 -1.41 -25.03 0.61
CA SER A 90 -2.67 -24.64 1.26
C SER A 90 -3.42 -23.51 0.55
N PHE A 91 -3.42 -23.48 -0.80
CA PHE A 91 -4.22 -22.54 -1.56
C PHE A 91 -5.64 -23.09 -1.74
N THR A 92 -6.54 -22.73 -0.83
CA THR A 92 -7.98 -22.87 -1.07
C THR A 92 -8.43 -21.72 -1.97
N PRO A 93 -8.83 -21.95 -3.23
CA PRO A 93 -9.37 -20.86 -4.04
C PRO A 93 -10.69 -20.40 -3.44
N TRP A 94 -10.98 -19.10 -3.47
CA TRP A 94 -12.21 -18.47 -2.97
C TRP A 94 -13.44 -18.92 -3.78
N LYS A 95 -13.92 -20.15 -3.57
CA LYS A 95 -14.99 -20.79 -4.34
C LYS A 95 -16.37 -20.46 -3.77
N HIS A 96 -17.33 -20.32 -4.69
CA HIS A 96 -18.77 -20.21 -4.43
C HIS A 96 -19.31 -18.91 -3.82
N LEU A 97 -18.88 -17.75 -4.33
CA LEU A 97 -19.82 -16.61 -4.43
C LEU A 97 -20.86 -16.90 -5.52
N GLN A 98 -22.05 -17.35 -5.13
CA GLN A 98 -23.25 -17.18 -5.97
C GLN A 98 -23.79 -15.77 -5.76
N ILE A 99 -23.36 -14.83 -6.60
CA ILE A 99 -24.01 -13.52 -6.70
C ILE A 99 -25.43 -13.77 -7.23
N LYS A 100 -26.45 -13.54 -6.38
CA LYS A 100 -27.84 -13.59 -6.81
C LYS A 100 -28.07 -12.49 -7.85
N GLN A 101 -28.45 -12.87 -9.06
CA GLN A 101 -28.97 -11.92 -10.04
C GLN A 101 -30.30 -11.35 -9.52
N GLU A 102 -30.49 -10.03 -9.65
CA GLU A 102 -31.75 -9.39 -9.32
C GLU A 102 -32.86 -9.84 -10.27
N PRO A 103 -34.11 -10.01 -9.80
CA PRO A 103 -35.23 -10.37 -10.65
C PRO A 103 -35.56 -9.21 -11.59
N LYS A 104 -35.50 -9.45 -12.90
CA LYS A 104 -35.97 -8.48 -13.90
C LYS A 104 -37.46 -8.23 -13.71
N ILE A 105 -37.81 -7.02 -13.29
CA ILE A 105 -39.21 -6.56 -13.24
C ILE A 105 -39.73 -6.48 -14.68
N ALA A 106 -40.77 -7.23 -14.99
CA ALA A 106 -41.50 -7.10 -16.25
C ALA A 106 -42.32 -5.80 -16.24
N LYS A 107 -42.30 -5.07 -17.36
CA LYS A 107 -43.25 -4.01 -17.67
C LYS A 107 -44.16 -4.49 -18.79
N ASP A 108 -45.47 -4.33 -18.62
CA ASP A 108 -46.42 -4.40 -19.73
C ASP A 108 -47.71 -3.62 -19.41
N ALA A 109 -48.43 -3.25 -20.47
CA ALA A 109 -49.79 -2.67 -20.52
C ALA A 109 -50.11 -1.30 -19.86
N GLY A 110 -50.47 -0.32 -20.73
CA GLY A 110 -51.35 0.83 -20.43
C GLY A 110 -50.68 2.13 -19.91
N GLY A 111 -51.03 3.32 -20.40
CA GLY A 111 -51.89 3.68 -21.54
C GLY A 111 -52.25 5.19 -21.54
N ASP A 112 -52.19 5.84 -22.71
CA ASP A 112 -52.64 7.21 -23.07
C ASP A 112 -52.07 8.40 -22.23
N SER A 113 -52.03 9.66 -22.67
CA SER A 113 -52.49 10.35 -23.89
C SER A 113 -51.55 11.51 -24.30
N ASP A 114 -51.66 12.00 -25.54
CA ASP A 114 -51.67 13.41 -26.05
C ASP A 114 -51.11 14.56 -25.16
N ALA A 115 -50.41 15.61 -25.63
CA ALA A 115 -49.83 16.03 -26.94
C ALA A 115 -48.79 17.17 -26.62
N ASP A 116 -48.17 17.97 -27.50
CA ASP A 116 -48.31 18.29 -28.94
C ASP A 116 -46.95 18.80 -29.53
N ALA A 117 -46.95 19.26 -30.79
CA ALA A 117 -45.78 19.48 -31.64
C ALA A 117 -44.81 20.64 -31.31
N GLY A 118 -43.58 20.51 -31.83
CA GLY A 118 -42.55 21.56 -31.81
C GLY A 118 -41.31 21.20 -32.64
N ALA A 119 -41.40 21.24 -33.97
CA ALA A 119 -40.38 20.69 -34.88
C ALA A 119 -39.55 21.74 -35.64
N SER A 120 -38.21 21.63 -35.56
CA SER A 120 -37.18 22.01 -36.56
C SER A 120 -35.82 22.16 -35.85
N GLY A 121 -34.66 21.83 -36.44
CA GLY A 121 -34.39 21.07 -37.66
C GLY A 121 -32.87 21.02 -37.94
N SER A 122 -32.34 19.90 -38.47
CA SER A 122 -30.97 19.69 -39.01
C SER A 122 -29.73 20.16 -38.19
N GLY A 123 -28.69 19.37 -37.92
CA GLY A 123 -28.44 17.96 -38.24
C GLY A 123 -26.96 17.70 -38.55
N ALA A 124 -26.33 16.74 -37.86
CA ALA A 124 -25.00 16.22 -38.18
C ALA A 124 -24.86 14.79 -37.64
N SER A 125 -24.25 13.88 -38.42
CA SER A 125 -24.06 12.48 -38.03
C SER A 125 -22.78 12.29 -37.20
N GLY A 126 -22.86 11.52 -36.12
CA GLY A 126 -21.72 11.16 -35.28
C GLY A 126 -21.97 9.82 -34.58
N SER A 127 -21.38 8.75 -35.10
CA SER A 127 -21.64 7.37 -34.66
C SER A 127 -21.04 7.06 -33.27
N LYS A 128 -21.85 7.09 -32.22
CA LYS A 128 -21.47 6.58 -30.90
C LYS A 128 -21.51 5.03 -30.89
N GLN A 129 -20.39 4.39 -31.22
CA GLN A 129 -20.20 2.97 -30.94
C GLN A 129 -20.25 2.73 -29.43
N ARG A 130 -21.36 2.15 -28.96
CA ARG A 130 -21.58 1.80 -27.56
C ARG A 130 -20.91 0.46 -27.27
N ILE A 131 -19.68 0.50 -26.73
CA ILE A 131 -18.91 -0.71 -26.41
C ILE A 131 -19.69 -1.54 -25.38
N HIS A 132 -20.16 -2.71 -25.81
CA HIS A 132 -20.78 -3.70 -24.94
C HIS A 132 -19.68 -4.49 -24.21
N TYR A 133 -19.57 -4.30 -22.90
CA TYR A 133 -18.82 -5.22 -22.05
C TYR A 133 -19.55 -6.57 -21.98
N ALA A 134 -18.90 -7.64 -22.42
CA ALA A 134 -19.43 -8.98 -22.33
C ALA A 134 -19.41 -9.46 -20.86
N SER A 135 -20.58 -9.81 -20.32
CA SER A 135 -20.68 -10.45 -19.01
C SER A 135 -20.26 -11.91 -19.11
N VAL A 136 -19.17 -12.28 -18.43
CA VAL A 136 -18.63 -13.65 -18.43
C VAL A 136 -18.94 -14.32 -17.09
N VAL A 137 -20.15 -14.85 -16.95
CA VAL A 137 -20.55 -15.71 -15.81
C VAL A 137 -21.35 -16.92 -16.31
N GLY A 138 -20.63 -17.98 -16.70
CA GLY A 138 -21.10 -19.37 -16.81
C GLY A 138 -22.14 -19.71 -17.90
N GLY A 139 -21.73 -20.47 -18.94
CA GLY A 139 -22.67 -20.87 -20.01
C GLY A 139 -22.28 -22.06 -20.91
N GLY A 140 -21.11 -22.69 -20.73
CA GLY A 140 -20.72 -23.91 -21.45
C GLY A 140 -20.01 -23.71 -22.81
N GLY A 141 -19.08 -24.63 -23.13
CA GLY A 141 -18.50 -24.79 -24.46
C GLY A 141 -17.23 -23.99 -24.78
N GLY A 142 -16.06 -24.57 -24.51
CA GLY A 142 -14.86 -24.39 -25.36
C GLY A 142 -14.23 -22.99 -25.45
N ALA A 143 -13.79 -22.41 -24.34
CA ALA A 143 -12.82 -21.32 -24.32
C ALA A 143 -11.78 -21.53 -23.20
N GLY A 144 -10.53 -21.10 -23.41
CA GLY A 144 -9.45 -21.28 -22.45
C GLY A 144 -9.69 -20.49 -21.15
N SER A 145 -9.51 -21.15 -20.01
CA SER A 145 -9.52 -20.45 -18.71
C SER A 145 -8.29 -19.56 -18.61
N ILE A 146 -8.50 -18.24 -18.57
CA ILE A 146 -7.42 -17.28 -18.28
C ILE A 146 -6.80 -17.63 -16.93
N VAL A 147 -5.48 -17.80 -16.90
CA VAL A 147 -4.75 -18.09 -15.66
C VAL A 147 -4.68 -16.80 -14.83
N PRO A 148 -4.86 -16.82 -13.49
CA PRO A 148 -4.84 -15.59 -12.69
C PRO A 148 -3.58 -14.73 -12.88
N ALA A 149 -2.42 -15.36 -13.08
CA ALA A 149 -1.14 -14.72 -13.41
C ALA A 149 -1.07 -14.04 -14.79
N GLU A 150 -2.15 -14.01 -15.56
CA GLU A 150 -2.28 -13.26 -16.83
C GLU A 150 -3.30 -12.12 -16.73
N LEU A 151 -3.90 -11.93 -15.55
CA LEU A 151 -4.68 -10.75 -15.21
C LEU A 151 -3.77 -9.61 -14.77
N ASP A 152 -4.24 -8.39 -15.01
CA ASP A 152 -3.61 -7.17 -14.50
C ASP A 152 -3.67 -7.14 -12.96
N SER A 153 -2.55 -6.90 -12.29
CA SER A 153 -2.47 -6.86 -10.83
C SER A 153 -3.37 -5.80 -10.19
N VAL A 154 -3.65 -4.68 -10.86
CA VAL A 154 -4.62 -3.67 -10.41
C VAL A 154 -6.05 -4.20 -10.54
N THR A 155 -6.32 -5.06 -11.53
CA THR A 155 -7.61 -5.77 -11.63
C THR A 155 -7.76 -6.82 -10.53
N ILE A 156 -6.70 -7.56 -10.18
CA ILE A 156 -6.69 -8.48 -9.03
C ILE A 156 -6.91 -7.71 -7.72
N GLY A 157 -6.28 -6.55 -7.57
CA GLY A 157 -6.49 -5.64 -6.44
C GLY A 157 -7.92 -5.13 -6.35
N ARG A 158 -8.49 -4.65 -7.47
CA ARG A 158 -9.90 -4.20 -7.53
C ARG A 158 -10.89 -5.33 -7.26
N GLN A 159 -10.60 -6.56 -7.68
CA GLN A 159 -11.40 -7.75 -7.33
C GLN A 159 -11.31 -8.08 -5.84
N THR A 160 -10.11 -7.98 -5.26
CA THR A 160 -9.87 -8.15 -3.81
C THR A 160 -10.61 -7.08 -3.00
N PHE A 161 -10.63 -5.84 -3.49
CA PHE A 161 -11.40 -4.76 -2.87
C PHE A 161 -12.92 -4.96 -3.02
N ALA A 162 -13.40 -5.39 -4.19
CA ALA A 162 -14.81 -5.72 -4.41
C ALA A 162 -15.31 -6.86 -3.50
N TRP A 163 -14.45 -7.85 -3.19
CA TRP A 163 -14.69 -8.81 -2.13
C TRP A 163 -14.74 -8.11 -0.76
N LEU A 164 -13.70 -7.35 -0.39
CA LEU A 164 -13.57 -6.70 0.93
C LEU A 164 -14.82 -5.91 1.34
N ILE A 165 -15.46 -5.18 0.41
CA ILE A 165 -16.67 -4.37 0.65
C ILE A 165 -17.99 -5.07 0.28
N GLY A 166 -17.95 -6.24 -0.37
CA GLY A 166 -19.13 -6.91 -0.91
C GLY A 166 -20.20 -7.18 0.15
N PRO A 167 -21.50 -6.94 -0.12
CA PRO A 167 -22.10 -6.76 -1.45
C PRO A 167 -22.08 -5.31 -2.02
N MET A 168 -21.42 -4.34 -1.37
CA MET A 168 -21.29 -2.98 -1.93
C MET A 168 -20.55 -2.99 -3.27
N GLY A 169 -21.05 -2.21 -4.25
CA GLY A 169 -20.36 -2.03 -5.53
C GLY A 169 -19.20 -1.03 -5.41
N VAL A 170 -18.04 -1.34 -6.02
CA VAL A 170 -16.84 -0.48 -5.97
C VAL A 170 -17.13 0.95 -6.47
N GLU A 171 -17.85 1.10 -7.58
CA GLU A 171 -18.18 2.41 -8.14
C GLU A 171 -19.17 3.20 -7.25
N GLU A 172 -20.09 2.51 -6.59
CA GLU A 172 -21.03 3.11 -5.62
C GLU A 172 -20.27 3.58 -4.37
N PHE A 173 -19.37 2.75 -3.85
CA PHE A 173 -18.50 3.08 -2.73
C PHE A 173 -17.68 4.35 -3.01
N VAL A 174 -16.96 4.38 -4.13
CA VAL A 174 -16.11 5.53 -4.53
C VAL A 174 -16.95 6.79 -4.75
N THR A 175 -18.16 6.66 -5.32
CA THR A 175 -19.03 7.81 -5.60
C THR A 175 -19.74 8.35 -4.35
N ALA A 176 -20.19 7.48 -3.45
CA ALA A 176 -21.13 7.84 -2.38
C ALA A 176 -20.54 7.80 -0.96
N TYR A 177 -19.47 7.05 -0.71
CA TYR A 177 -18.95 6.79 0.64
C TYR A 177 -17.51 7.25 0.86
N TRP A 178 -16.61 6.95 -0.08
CA TRP A 178 -15.19 7.31 -0.02
C TRP A 178 -14.98 8.80 0.26
N GLU A 179 -14.16 9.10 1.27
CA GLU A 179 -13.86 10.45 1.78
C GLU A 179 -15.09 11.30 2.16
N ARG A 180 -16.27 10.67 2.36
CA ARG A 180 -17.57 11.36 2.51
C ARG A 180 -18.35 10.94 3.74
N LYS A 181 -18.55 9.63 3.95
CA LYS A 181 -19.36 9.10 5.06
C LYS A 181 -19.01 7.63 5.37
N PRO A 182 -19.20 7.17 6.62
CA PRO A 182 -19.03 5.77 6.96
C PRO A 182 -19.93 4.82 6.16
N LEU A 183 -19.44 3.59 5.95
CA LEU A 183 -20.18 2.46 5.40
C LEU A 183 -20.15 1.30 6.41
N LEU A 184 -21.33 0.81 6.77
CA LEU A 184 -21.52 -0.44 7.52
C LEU A 184 -21.98 -1.53 6.55
N VAL A 185 -21.31 -2.68 6.56
CA VAL A 185 -21.73 -3.90 5.84
C VAL A 185 -21.87 -5.03 6.86
N GLN A 186 -23.11 -5.34 7.23
CA GLN A 186 -23.41 -6.50 8.07
C GLN A 186 -23.67 -7.71 7.18
N ARG A 187 -22.90 -8.78 7.36
CA ARG A 187 -22.93 -9.95 6.45
C ARG A 187 -23.74 -11.12 6.97
N ASN A 188 -23.82 -11.28 8.30
CA ASN A 188 -24.36 -12.48 8.94
C ASN A 188 -23.66 -13.78 8.48
N ASP A 189 -22.40 -13.68 8.03
CA ASP A 189 -21.52 -14.80 7.69
C ASP A 189 -20.26 -14.73 8.56
N ARG A 190 -20.26 -15.51 9.64
CA ARG A 190 -19.16 -15.55 10.61
C ARG A 190 -17.88 -16.22 10.10
N HIS A 191 -17.90 -16.79 8.89
CA HIS A 191 -16.73 -17.43 8.28
C HIS A 191 -16.07 -16.57 7.21
N TYR A 192 -16.67 -15.44 6.81
CA TYR A 192 -16.23 -14.56 5.73
C TYR A 192 -14.75 -14.15 5.81
N TYR A 193 -14.25 -13.89 7.03
CA TYR A 193 -12.85 -13.52 7.31
C TYR A 193 -12.03 -14.60 8.03
N ALA A 194 -12.56 -15.81 8.21
CA ALA A 194 -11.93 -16.85 9.04
C ALA A 194 -10.54 -17.32 8.54
N GLY A 195 -10.24 -17.11 7.26
CA GLY A 195 -8.92 -17.37 6.67
C GLY A 195 -7.89 -16.24 6.81
N LEU A 196 -8.27 -15.06 7.32
CA LEU A 196 -7.33 -13.92 7.45
C LEU A 196 -6.50 -13.96 8.72
N LEU A 197 -7.13 -14.23 9.87
CA LEU A 197 -6.48 -14.19 11.18
C LEU A 197 -7.25 -15.03 12.20
N SER A 198 -6.56 -15.54 13.22
CA SER A 198 -7.18 -16.17 14.39
C SER A 198 -6.27 -16.03 15.61
N ARG A 199 -6.81 -16.20 16.82
CA ARG A 199 -6.00 -16.29 18.05
C ARG A 199 -4.92 -17.37 18.01
N ALA A 200 -5.12 -18.47 17.28
CA ALA A 200 -4.11 -19.52 17.11
C ALA A 200 -2.90 -19.02 16.32
N MET A 201 -3.13 -18.30 15.21
CA MET A 201 -2.06 -17.68 14.41
C MET A 201 -1.29 -16.61 15.20
N ILE A 202 -1.96 -15.89 16.10
CA ILE A 202 -1.31 -14.91 17.00
C ILE A 202 -0.38 -15.61 18.00
N ASP A 203 -0.84 -16.69 18.63
CA ASP A 203 -0.03 -17.45 19.60
C ASP A 203 1.17 -18.16 18.94
N GLU A 204 0.99 -18.72 17.74
CA GLU A 204 2.07 -19.28 16.92
C GLU A 204 3.10 -18.19 16.51
N MET A 205 2.64 -17.04 16.03
CA MET A 205 3.48 -15.91 15.64
C MET A 205 4.37 -15.43 16.79
N LEU A 206 3.83 -15.30 18.01
CA LEU A 206 4.57 -14.87 19.21
C LEU A 206 5.67 -15.88 19.61
N ARG A 207 5.43 -17.17 19.42
CA ARG A 207 6.41 -18.24 19.71
C ARG A 207 7.53 -18.26 18.67
N THR A 208 7.17 -18.19 17.39
CA THR A 208 8.06 -18.39 16.25
C THR A 208 8.90 -17.16 15.87
N ASN A 209 8.48 -15.95 16.25
CA ASN A 209 9.15 -14.70 15.87
C ASN A 209 9.62 -13.91 17.10
N ASN A 210 10.61 -13.04 16.92
CA ASN A 210 10.91 -11.99 17.88
C ASN A 210 9.91 -10.83 17.67
N ILE A 211 8.93 -10.75 18.56
CA ILE A 211 7.89 -9.71 18.61
C ILE A 211 8.17 -8.86 19.85
N GLU A 212 8.27 -7.54 19.72
CA GLU A 212 8.69 -6.64 20.80
C GLU A 212 7.59 -5.67 21.22
N TYR A 213 7.52 -5.37 22.52
CA TYR A 213 6.62 -4.35 23.07
C TYR A 213 6.98 -2.96 22.53
N THR A 214 5.98 -2.11 22.30
CA THR A 214 6.10 -0.76 21.71
C THR A 214 6.54 -0.73 20.24
N LYS A 215 7.43 -1.64 19.78
CA LYS A 215 7.78 -1.80 18.35
C LYS A 215 6.68 -2.50 17.57
N ASN A 216 6.21 -3.66 18.05
CA ASN A 216 5.25 -4.50 17.35
C ASN A 216 3.90 -4.57 18.07
N ILE A 217 3.88 -4.61 19.41
CA ILE A 217 2.65 -4.79 20.19
C ILE A 217 2.54 -3.75 21.31
N ASP A 218 1.32 -3.26 21.50
CA ASP A 218 0.93 -2.45 22.66
C ASP A 218 -0.12 -3.18 23.50
N ILE A 219 0.00 -3.04 24.82
CA ILE A 219 -0.98 -3.44 25.81
C ILE A 219 -1.67 -2.18 26.33
N THR A 220 -2.98 -2.07 26.19
CA THR A 220 -3.71 -0.81 26.47
C THR A 220 -5.04 -1.03 27.21
N SER A 221 -5.41 -0.07 28.05
CA SER A 221 -6.72 -0.02 28.72
C SER A 221 -7.34 1.37 28.58
N TYR A 222 -8.68 1.43 28.66
CA TYR A 222 -9.45 2.67 28.81
C TYR A 222 -10.46 2.51 29.94
N VAL A 223 -10.18 3.16 31.07
CA VAL A 223 -10.96 3.02 32.32
C VAL A 223 -11.13 4.41 32.94
N GLY A 224 -12.33 4.72 33.46
CA GLY A 224 -12.61 6.00 34.13
C GLY A 224 -12.40 7.25 33.25
N GLY A 225 -12.37 7.09 31.92
CA GLY A 225 -12.07 8.15 30.97
C GLY A 225 -10.58 8.36 30.66
N GLN A 226 -9.67 7.54 31.21
CA GLN A 226 -8.22 7.62 31.00
C GLN A 226 -7.70 6.43 30.19
N ARG A 227 -6.69 6.66 29.33
CA ARG A 227 -6.12 5.66 28.40
C ARG A 227 -4.66 5.35 28.71
N GLU A 228 -4.40 4.14 29.19
CA GLU A 228 -3.09 3.72 29.72
C GLU A 228 -2.34 2.80 28.74
N THR A 229 -1.01 2.80 28.83
CA THR A 229 -0.12 1.84 28.16
C THR A 229 0.54 0.99 29.24
N HIS A 230 0.52 -0.33 29.08
CA HIS A 230 1.07 -1.28 30.06
C HIS A 230 2.27 -2.06 29.54
N ASN A 231 2.88 -1.61 28.43
CA ASN A 231 4.02 -2.22 27.76
C ASN A 231 5.22 -2.42 28.73
N PRO A 232 5.68 -3.66 28.97
CA PRO A 232 7.01 -3.93 29.49
C PRO A 232 8.11 -3.55 28.49
N GLU A 233 9.38 -3.67 28.90
CA GLU A 233 10.52 -3.59 28.00
C GLU A 233 10.82 -4.96 27.35
N GLY A 234 11.19 -4.96 26.06
CA GLY A 234 11.71 -6.14 25.37
C GLY A 234 10.67 -7.02 24.65
N ARG A 235 10.91 -8.33 24.63
CA ARG A 235 10.15 -9.31 23.81
C ARG A 235 8.83 -9.69 24.46
N VAL A 236 7.75 -9.62 23.68
CA VAL A 236 6.44 -10.18 24.02
C VAL A 236 6.50 -11.70 24.07
N LEU A 237 6.15 -12.28 25.22
CA LEU A 237 5.97 -13.73 25.38
C LEU A 237 4.51 -14.05 25.71
N PRO A 238 3.93 -15.15 25.18
CA PRO A 238 2.52 -15.47 25.38
C PRO A 238 2.02 -15.44 26.83
N PRO A 239 2.72 -15.98 27.85
CA PRO A 239 2.20 -16.00 29.22
C PRO A 239 1.94 -14.61 29.81
N GLU A 240 2.80 -13.64 29.51
CA GLU A 240 2.69 -12.27 30.01
C GLU A 240 1.60 -11.50 29.25
N MET A 241 1.59 -11.59 27.92
CA MET A 241 0.53 -11.00 27.10
C MET A 241 -0.86 -11.55 27.46
N TRP A 242 -0.97 -12.86 27.70
CA TRP A 242 -2.22 -13.49 28.13
C TRP A 242 -2.61 -13.14 29.57
N HIS A 243 -1.66 -12.84 30.46
CA HIS A 243 -1.96 -12.28 31.79
C HIS A 243 -2.58 -10.88 31.67
N TYR A 244 -1.95 -9.95 30.95
CA TYR A 244 -2.51 -8.60 30.72
C TYR A 244 -3.89 -8.64 30.06
N TYR A 245 -4.11 -9.57 29.12
CA TYR A 245 -5.41 -9.81 28.50
C TYR A 245 -6.46 -10.32 29.50
N GLY A 246 -6.05 -11.14 30.48
CA GLY A 246 -6.89 -11.56 31.61
C GLY A 246 -7.29 -10.40 32.53
N GLU A 247 -6.37 -9.47 32.79
CA GLU A 247 -6.62 -8.22 33.53
C GLU A 247 -7.42 -7.17 32.73
N GLY A 248 -8.03 -7.54 31.61
CA GLY A 248 -8.93 -6.69 30.82
C GLY A 248 -8.26 -5.80 29.77
N CYS A 249 -6.93 -5.83 29.63
CA CYS A 249 -6.23 -5.01 28.64
C CYS A 249 -6.45 -5.52 27.20
N SER A 250 -6.54 -4.58 26.25
CA SER A 250 -6.49 -4.90 24.82
C SER A 250 -5.05 -5.05 24.35
N VAL A 251 -4.83 -6.02 23.46
CA VAL A 251 -3.60 -6.17 22.70
C VAL A 251 -3.80 -5.51 21.33
N ARG A 252 -2.97 -4.53 20.98
CA ARG A 252 -2.82 -4.01 19.60
C ARG A 252 -1.55 -4.59 19.00
N MET A 253 -1.60 -5.04 17.75
CA MET A 253 -0.40 -5.27 16.95
C MET A 253 -0.30 -4.27 15.79
N LEU A 254 0.90 -3.71 15.64
CA LEU A 254 1.35 -2.87 14.54
C LEU A 254 2.00 -3.73 13.43
N ASN A 255 1.74 -3.39 12.17
CA ASN A 255 2.36 -4.05 11.00
C ASN A 255 2.32 -5.61 11.03
N PRO A 256 1.15 -6.24 11.27
CA PRO A 256 1.02 -7.69 11.35
C PRO A 256 1.44 -8.38 10.04
N GLN A 257 1.34 -7.72 8.88
CA GLN A 257 1.80 -8.25 7.59
C GLN A 257 3.30 -8.59 7.54
N THR A 258 4.12 -8.11 8.49
CA THR A 258 5.51 -8.58 8.62
C THR A 258 5.59 -10.09 8.83
N TYR A 259 4.71 -10.64 9.66
CA TYR A 259 4.75 -12.02 10.15
C TYR A 259 3.56 -12.86 9.66
N LEU A 260 2.39 -12.25 9.48
CA LEU A 260 1.13 -12.90 9.14
C LEU A 260 0.88 -12.83 7.63
N ARG A 261 1.32 -13.89 6.93
CA ARG A 261 1.27 -14.03 5.46
C ARG A 261 -0.08 -13.70 4.83
N THR A 262 -1.19 -14.06 5.48
CA THR A 262 -2.56 -13.82 5.02
C THR A 262 -2.91 -12.32 4.97
N ILE A 263 -2.39 -11.51 5.90
CA ILE A 263 -2.55 -10.06 5.90
C ILE A 263 -1.61 -9.41 4.86
N TYR A 264 -0.38 -9.92 4.73
CA TYR A 264 0.54 -9.53 3.65
C TYR A 264 -0.06 -9.74 2.25
N GLU A 265 -0.62 -10.92 1.99
CA GLU A 265 -1.27 -11.24 0.71
C GLU A 265 -2.55 -10.44 0.44
N LEU A 266 -3.18 -9.85 1.47
CA LEU A 266 -4.30 -8.92 1.33
C LEU A 266 -3.79 -7.50 1.03
N ASN A 267 -2.85 -7.01 1.83
CA ASN A 267 -2.28 -5.66 1.68
C ASN A 267 -1.56 -5.48 0.35
N VAL A 268 -0.77 -6.45 -0.11
CA VAL A 268 -0.07 -6.40 -1.42
C VAL A 268 -1.05 -6.37 -2.60
N LYS A 269 -2.24 -6.96 -2.47
CA LYS A 269 -3.28 -6.87 -3.52
C LYS A 269 -4.00 -5.53 -3.46
N LEU A 270 -4.25 -4.98 -2.27
CA LEU A 270 -4.93 -3.69 -2.12
C LEU A 270 -4.03 -2.49 -2.47
N GLN A 271 -2.72 -2.54 -2.18
CA GLN A 271 -1.79 -1.45 -2.53
C GLN A 271 -1.70 -1.24 -4.06
N GLU A 272 -1.81 -2.32 -4.85
CA GLU A 272 -1.88 -2.27 -6.30
C GLU A 272 -3.12 -1.52 -6.83
N TYR A 273 -4.23 -1.53 -6.08
CA TYR A 273 -5.48 -0.85 -6.46
C TYR A 273 -5.59 0.57 -5.89
N PHE A 274 -5.11 0.80 -4.68
CA PHE A 274 -5.11 2.13 -4.05
C PHE A 274 -3.92 3.01 -4.47
N HIS A 275 -2.93 2.45 -5.19
CA HIS A 275 -1.69 3.12 -5.61
C HIS A 275 -0.93 3.85 -4.47
N CYS A 276 -1.08 3.33 -3.25
CA CYS A 276 -0.41 3.79 -2.03
C CYS A 276 -0.26 2.60 -1.06
N MET A 277 0.58 2.75 -0.02
CA MET A 277 0.77 1.71 0.99
C MET A 277 -0.58 1.27 1.59
N THR A 278 -0.81 -0.05 1.66
CA THR A 278 -1.84 -0.61 2.52
C THR A 278 -1.22 -1.10 3.82
N GLY A 279 -1.49 -0.37 4.90
CA GLY A 279 -1.17 -0.77 6.26
C GLY A 279 -2.23 -1.67 6.87
N ALA A 280 -1.90 -2.28 8.00
CA ALA A 280 -2.86 -2.97 8.86
C ALA A 280 -2.43 -2.85 10.33
N ASN A 281 -3.41 -2.90 11.23
CA ASN A 281 -3.24 -3.21 12.65
C ASN A 281 -4.25 -4.29 13.03
N PHE A 282 -3.96 -5.15 14.01
CA PHE A 282 -5.00 -5.97 14.66
C PHE A 282 -5.22 -5.57 16.11
N TYR A 283 -6.44 -5.78 16.59
CA TYR A 283 -6.86 -5.44 17.95
C TYR A 283 -7.64 -6.61 18.58
N LEU A 284 -7.07 -7.17 19.64
CA LEU A 284 -7.65 -8.25 20.44
C LEU A 284 -8.06 -7.69 21.81
N THR A 285 -9.37 -7.54 22.04
CA THR A 285 -9.96 -6.97 23.27
C THR A 285 -10.69 -8.07 24.05
N PRO A 286 -10.48 -8.21 25.37
CA PRO A 286 -11.16 -9.19 26.22
C PRO A 286 -12.62 -8.76 26.51
N PRO A 287 -13.47 -9.62 27.09
CA PRO A 287 -14.86 -9.29 27.39
C PRO A 287 -15.02 -8.13 28.40
N ASN A 288 -16.05 -7.31 28.20
CA ASN A 288 -16.42 -6.18 29.07
C ASN A 288 -15.38 -5.03 29.19
N SER A 289 -14.52 -4.80 28.19
CA SER A 289 -13.49 -3.76 28.26
C SER A 289 -13.36 -2.89 27.00
N GLN A 290 -12.68 -1.76 27.16
CA GLN A 290 -12.30 -0.83 26.11
C GLN A 290 -10.78 -0.60 26.22
N GLY A 291 -10.07 -0.60 25.09
CA GLY A 291 -8.60 -0.46 25.07
C GLY A 291 -8.10 0.95 24.70
N PHE A 292 -8.95 1.78 24.11
CA PHE A 292 -8.58 3.06 23.51
C PHE A 292 -9.66 4.11 23.81
N ALA A 293 -9.25 5.36 24.01
CA ALA A 293 -10.15 6.49 24.12
C ALA A 293 -10.83 6.81 22.77
N PRO A 294 -11.84 7.70 22.75
CA PRO A 294 -12.30 8.33 21.52
C PRO A 294 -11.15 9.06 20.80
N HIS A 295 -10.99 8.83 19.49
CA HIS A 295 -9.98 9.50 18.65
C HIS A 295 -10.38 9.48 17.17
N TYR A 296 -9.67 10.21 16.32
CA TYR A 296 -9.68 10.04 14.86
C TYR A 296 -8.27 9.83 14.32
N ASP A 297 -8.15 9.11 13.20
CA ASP A 297 -6.88 8.87 12.51
C ASP A 297 -6.72 9.73 11.24
N ASP A 298 -5.51 9.72 10.67
CA ASP A 298 -5.13 10.34 9.38
C ASP A 298 -5.20 9.39 8.17
N ILE A 299 -5.81 8.21 8.35
CA ILE A 299 -5.98 7.16 7.32
C ILE A 299 -7.43 6.85 7.01
N GLU A 300 -7.69 6.38 5.79
CA GLU A 300 -8.98 5.80 5.43
C GLU A 300 -9.05 4.38 6.01
N ALA A 301 -9.99 4.16 6.93
CA ALA A 301 -10.03 2.97 7.78
C ALA A 301 -11.06 1.95 7.31
N PHE A 302 -10.66 0.69 7.18
CA PHE A 302 -11.55 -0.45 6.96
C PHE A 302 -11.41 -1.46 8.11
N VAL A 303 -12.40 -1.52 8.98
CA VAL A 303 -12.46 -2.46 10.10
C VAL A 303 -13.12 -3.77 9.65
N LEU A 304 -12.38 -4.88 9.72
CA LEU A 304 -12.83 -6.24 9.45
C LEU A 304 -12.99 -6.96 10.79
N GLN A 305 -14.22 -7.24 11.21
CA GLN A 305 -14.46 -7.98 12.46
C GLN A 305 -14.17 -9.47 12.23
N ILE A 306 -13.13 -10.01 12.85
CA ILE A 306 -12.62 -11.37 12.60
C ILE A 306 -13.23 -12.39 13.57
N GLU A 307 -13.18 -12.11 14.87
CA GLU A 307 -13.79 -12.95 15.91
C GLU A 307 -14.63 -12.12 16.88
N GLY A 308 -15.62 -12.76 17.52
CA GLY A 308 -16.35 -12.19 18.63
C GLY A 308 -17.27 -11.04 18.24
N ARG A 309 -17.46 -10.07 19.15
CA ARG A 309 -18.43 -8.97 19.00
C ARG A 309 -17.91 -7.68 19.64
N LYS A 310 -17.98 -6.55 18.94
CA LYS A 310 -17.56 -5.24 19.46
C LYS A 310 -18.58 -4.14 19.17
N ARG A 311 -18.96 -3.35 20.17
CA ARG A 311 -19.79 -2.15 20.00
C ARG A 311 -18.91 -1.00 19.53
N TRP A 312 -19.15 -0.55 18.31
CA TRP A 312 -18.51 0.61 17.70
C TRP A 312 -19.44 1.82 17.76
N ARG A 313 -18.89 2.97 18.17
CA ARG A 313 -19.55 4.27 18.13
C ARG A 313 -18.72 5.19 17.22
N LEU A 314 -19.29 5.64 16.10
CA LEU A 314 -18.71 6.63 15.19
C LEU A 314 -19.40 7.98 15.34
N TYR A 315 -18.65 9.06 15.19
CA TYR A 315 -19.06 10.42 15.49
C TYR A 315 -18.62 11.38 14.37
N PRO A 316 -19.33 12.51 14.16
CA PRO A 316 -18.88 13.54 13.24
C PRO A 316 -17.63 14.24 13.79
N PRO A 317 -16.76 14.82 12.93
CA PRO A 317 -15.64 15.66 13.39
C PRO A 317 -16.17 16.89 14.15
N ARG A 318 -15.50 17.32 15.23
CA ARG A 318 -16.02 18.38 16.13
C ARG A 318 -16.11 19.75 15.45
N ARG A 319 -15.32 19.94 14.38
CA ARG A 319 -15.18 21.19 13.61
C ARG A 319 -14.75 20.89 12.18
N ARG A 320 -15.01 21.82 11.26
CA ARG A 320 -14.74 21.65 9.82
C ARG A 320 -13.27 21.35 9.49
N GLN A 321 -12.33 21.79 10.31
CA GLN A 321 -10.89 21.54 10.16
C GLN A 321 -10.47 20.09 10.47
N GLU A 322 -11.36 19.29 11.07
CA GLU A 322 -11.11 17.87 11.38
C GLU A 322 -11.70 16.94 10.29
N VAL A 323 -12.40 17.49 9.28
CA VAL A 323 -12.86 16.74 8.10
C VAL A 323 -11.66 16.41 7.21
N LEU A 324 -11.43 15.13 6.91
CA LEU A 324 -10.29 14.64 6.11
C LEU A 324 -8.92 15.07 6.69
N ALA A 325 -8.78 14.98 8.01
CA ALA A 325 -7.57 15.36 8.74
C ALA A 325 -6.29 14.69 8.19
N ARG A 326 -5.21 15.48 8.01
CA ARG A 326 -3.87 15.01 7.57
C ARG A 326 -2.98 14.50 8.72
N VAL A 327 -3.47 14.52 9.96
CA VAL A 327 -2.80 14.05 11.19
C VAL A 327 -3.84 13.50 12.16
N SER A 328 -3.54 12.43 12.90
CA SER A 328 -4.44 11.85 13.91
C SER A 328 -4.69 12.81 15.09
N SER A 329 -5.74 12.53 15.87
CA SER A 329 -6.06 13.30 17.07
C SER A 329 -5.27 12.85 18.31
N GLU A 330 -5.22 13.71 19.32
CA GLU A 330 -5.02 13.28 20.70
C GLU A 330 -6.25 12.48 21.19
N ASN A 331 -6.18 11.87 22.40
CA ASN A 331 -7.34 11.24 23.03
C ASN A 331 -8.41 12.31 23.34
N ILE A 332 -9.63 12.13 22.84
CA ILE A 332 -10.77 13.05 23.00
C ILE A 332 -11.62 12.60 24.19
N ALA A 333 -12.08 13.54 25.02
CA ALA A 333 -12.92 13.20 26.17
C ALA A 333 -14.38 12.92 25.77
N GLU A 334 -15.06 11.97 26.45
CA GLU A 334 -16.47 11.62 26.15
C GLU A 334 -17.44 12.83 26.21
N HIS A 335 -17.10 13.91 26.93
CA HIS A 335 -17.92 15.14 27.00
C HIS A 335 -17.74 16.10 25.81
N GLU A 336 -16.73 15.89 24.96
CA GLU A 336 -16.52 16.63 23.72
C GLU A 336 -17.25 15.98 22.52
N LEU A 337 -17.80 14.79 22.70
CA LEU A 337 -18.44 14.03 21.64
C LEU A 337 -19.85 14.52 21.38
N ALA A 338 -20.22 14.61 20.09
CA ALA A 338 -21.60 14.76 19.67
C ALA A 338 -22.38 13.44 19.86
N SER A 339 -23.65 13.41 19.46
CA SER A 339 -24.36 12.14 19.25
C SER A 339 -23.64 11.28 18.19
N PRO A 340 -23.54 9.95 18.37
CA PRO A 340 -22.94 9.08 17.35
C PRO A 340 -23.80 9.04 16.07
N ILE A 341 -23.14 9.03 14.92
CA ILE A 341 -23.74 8.83 13.59
C ILE A 341 -23.90 7.34 13.23
N ILE A 342 -23.10 6.47 13.86
CA ILE A 342 -23.31 5.02 13.88
C ILE A 342 -23.04 4.53 15.30
N ASP A 343 -23.95 3.73 15.84
CA ASP A 343 -23.77 2.98 17.10
C ASP A 343 -24.25 1.55 16.84
N VAL A 344 -23.31 0.61 16.73
CA VAL A 344 -23.57 -0.75 16.22
C VAL A 344 -22.70 -1.78 16.94
N VAL A 345 -23.21 -3.00 17.12
CA VAL A 345 -22.40 -4.16 17.49
C VAL A 345 -22.02 -4.90 16.20
N LEU A 346 -20.74 -4.85 15.83
CA LEU A 346 -20.21 -5.70 14.76
C LEU A 346 -20.06 -7.13 15.25
N GLU A 347 -20.38 -8.10 14.39
CA GLU A 347 -20.07 -9.51 14.60
C GLU A 347 -19.03 -10.01 13.59
N ALA A 348 -18.44 -11.18 13.84
CA ALA A 348 -17.51 -11.80 12.90
C ALA A 348 -18.08 -11.83 11.47
N GLY A 349 -17.28 -11.37 10.50
CA GLY A 349 -17.65 -11.22 9.09
C GLY A 349 -18.14 -9.82 8.67
N ASP A 350 -18.50 -8.96 9.62
CA ASP A 350 -18.95 -7.59 9.31
C ASP A 350 -17.78 -6.65 8.96
N LEU A 351 -18.05 -5.65 8.11
CA LEU A 351 -17.13 -4.57 7.77
C LEU A 351 -17.69 -3.21 8.22
N LEU A 352 -16.82 -2.35 8.76
CA LEU A 352 -17.11 -0.93 8.99
C LEU A 352 -15.99 -0.07 8.37
N TYR A 353 -16.32 0.72 7.35
CA TYR A 353 -15.43 1.74 6.78
C TYR A 353 -15.78 3.13 7.33
N PHE A 354 -14.78 3.97 7.55
CA PHE A 354 -14.95 5.40 7.79
C PHE A 354 -13.74 6.24 7.30
N PRO A 355 -13.98 7.48 6.84
CA PRO A 355 -12.91 8.36 6.38
C PRO A 355 -12.10 8.97 7.52
N ARG A 356 -10.86 9.39 7.22
CA ARG A 356 -9.96 10.05 8.17
C ARG A 356 -10.57 11.31 8.76
N GLY A 357 -10.32 11.55 10.04
CA GLY A 357 -11.03 12.58 10.82
C GLY A 357 -12.38 12.15 11.41
N CYS A 358 -12.95 11.00 11.04
CA CYS A 358 -14.13 10.46 11.73
C CYS A 358 -13.75 9.97 13.13
N ILE A 359 -14.34 10.58 14.15
CA ILE A 359 -14.08 10.21 15.55
C ILE A 359 -14.75 8.87 15.85
N HIS A 360 -14.03 7.96 16.47
CA HIS A 360 -14.51 6.62 16.77
C HIS A 360 -14.04 6.11 18.12
N GLN A 361 -14.78 5.15 18.67
CA GLN A 361 -14.34 4.31 19.80
C GLN A 361 -15.09 2.96 19.78
N ALA A 362 -14.47 1.94 20.38
CA ALA A 362 -15.05 0.60 20.41
C ALA A 362 -14.76 -0.18 21.70
N ALA A 363 -15.82 -0.75 22.29
CA ALA A 363 -15.77 -1.59 23.50
C ALA A 363 -16.35 -2.98 23.22
N THR A 364 -15.88 -4.02 23.91
CA THR A 364 -16.52 -5.34 23.84
C THR A 364 -17.87 -5.35 24.56
N VAL A 365 -18.78 -6.18 24.05
CA VAL A 365 -20.10 -6.38 24.67
C VAL A 365 -20.02 -7.43 25.79
N PRO A 366 -20.99 -7.48 26.73
CA PRO A 366 -20.93 -8.42 27.84
C PRO A 366 -20.78 -9.87 27.40
N GLY A 367 -19.82 -10.57 28.00
CA GLY A 367 -19.56 -12.00 27.75
C GLY A 367 -18.88 -12.35 26.42
N ALA A 368 -18.52 -11.39 25.56
CA ALA A 368 -17.84 -11.65 24.28
C ALA A 368 -16.51 -10.91 24.16
N HIS A 369 -15.46 -11.59 23.68
CA HIS A 369 -14.23 -10.92 23.24
C HIS A 369 -14.43 -10.28 21.86
N SER A 370 -13.40 -9.61 21.35
CA SER A 370 -13.32 -9.16 19.96
C SER A 370 -11.91 -9.35 19.41
N LEU A 371 -11.80 -9.86 18.20
CA LEU A 371 -10.63 -9.69 17.33
C LEU A 371 -11.08 -8.96 16.06
N HIS A 372 -10.43 -7.86 15.70
CA HIS A 372 -10.60 -7.23 14.39
C HIS A 372 -9.26 -6.83 13.78
N VAL A 373 -9.23 -6.72 12.45
CA VAL A 373 -8.14 -6.09 11.70
C VAL A 373 -8.66 -4.75 11.18
N THR A 374 -7.89 -3.67 11.37
CA THR A 374 -8.13 -2.41 10.67
C THR A 374 -7.10 -2.30 9.56
N LEU A 375 -7.55 -2.33 8.31
CA LEU A 375 -6.72 -1.95 7.16
C LEU A 375 -6.71 -0.42 7.05
N SER A 376 -5.56 0.14 6.71
CA SER A 376 -5.34 1.59 6.58
C SER A 376 -4.72 1.92 5.23
N VAL A 377 -5.27 2.92 4.55
CA VAL A 377 -4.76 3.43 3.25
C VAL A 377 -4.81 4.96 3.21
N TYR A 378 -4.24 5.55 2.15
CA TYR A 378 -4.34 6.99 1.83
C TYR A 378 -3.68 7.98 2.81
N GLN A 379 -2.81 7.52 3.72
CA GLN A 379 -2.00 8.43 4.54
C GLN A 379 -1.17 9.35 3.64
N ARG A 380 -1.25 10.68 3.85
CA ARG A 380 -0.52 11.70 3.06
C ARG A 380 -0.66 11.56 1.54
N ASN A 381 -1.83 11.13 1.08
CA ASN A 381 -2.16 10.93 -0.34
C ASN A 381 -3.26 11.92 -0.83
N SER A 382 -3.10 13.21 -0.55
CA SER A 382 -4.07 14.25 -0.91
C SER A 382 -3.51 15.30 -1.89
N TRP A 383 -4.39 16.14 -2.42
CA TRP A 383 -4.02 17.30 -3.26
C TRP A 383 -2.96 18.21 -2.61
N ALA A 384 -2.95 18.33 -1.28
CA ALA A 384 -1.93 19.10 -0.58
C ALA A 384 -0.55 18.42 -0.68
N ASP A 385 -0.49 17.10 -0.52
CA ASP A 385 0.74 16.32 -0.61
C ASP A 385 1.32 16.32 -2.05
N LEU A 386 0.46 16.41 -3.08
CA LEU A 386 0.86 16.65 -4.47
C LEU A 386 1.42 18.06 -4.68
N PHE A 387 0.71 19.11 -4.24
CA PHE A 387 1.18 20.49 -4.40
C PHE A 387 2.45 20.79 -3.58
N GLU A 388 2.68 20.08 -2.48
CA GLU A 388 3.92 20.11 -1.70
C GLU A 388 5.13 19.50 -2.47
N GLN A 389 4.91 18.64 -3.48
CA GLN A 389 5.96 18.23 -4.44
C GLN A 389 6.03 19.19 -5.64
N MET A 390 4.89 19.56 -6.20
CA MET A 390 4.78 20.32 -7.46
C MET A 390 5.30 21.75 -7.36
N LEU A 391 4.98 22.48 -6.29
CA LEU A 391 5.32 23.91 -6.19
C LEU A 391 6.82 24.18 -6.11
N PRO A 392 7.65 23.40 -5.38
CA PRO A 392 9.12 23.51 -5.45
C PRO A 392 9.68 23.29 -6.86
N ILE A 393 9.22 22.23 -7.57
CA ILE A 393 9.69 21.87 -8.92
C ILE A 393 9.33 22.99 -9.90
N ALA A 394 8.05 23.35 -9.95
CA ALA A 394 7.52 24.43 -10.79
C ALA A 394 8.24 25.76 -10.58
N LEU A 395 8.53 26.12 -9.32
CA LEU A 395 9.22 27.37 -8.99
C LEU A 395 10.70 27.34 -9.41
N ALA A 396 11.38 26.19 -9.34
CA ALA A 396 12.75 26.04 -9.83
C ALA A 396 12.81 26.23 -11.35
N THR A 397 12.02 25.47 -12.11
CA THR A 397 11.96 25.58 -13.59
C THR A 397 11.58 27.00 -14.03
N ALA A 398 10.54 27.60 -13.44
CA ALA A 398 10.13 28.97 -13.77
C ALA A 398 11.21 30.02 -13.42
N ALA A 399 12.01 29.78 -12.37
CA ALA A 399 13.13 30.64 -12.00
C ALA A 399 14.37 30.45 -12.90
N GLU A 400 14.48 29.35 -13.65
CA GLU A 400 15.53 29.13 -14.66
C GLU A 400 15.11 29.66 -16.03
N GLU A 401 13.87 29.43 -16.45
CA GLU A 401 13.37 29.84 -17.76
C GLU A 401 13.06 31.35 -17.82
N ASP A 402 12.26 31.89 -16.88
CA ASP A 402 11.72 33.26 -16.99
C ASP A 402 12.37 34.27 -16.02
N GLN A 403 12.96 35.32 -16.63
CA GLN A 403 13.53 36.48 -15.93
C GLN A 403 12.55 37.15 -14.95
N GLN A 404 11.23 37.07 -15.18
CA GLN A 404 10.23 37.67 -14.27
C GLN A 404 10.25 37.06 -12.86
N PHE A 405 10.61 35.79 -12.71
CA PHE A 405 10.77 35.13 -11.40
C PHE A 405 12.15 35.43 -10.78
N ARG A 406 13.17 35.70 -11.61
CA ARG A 406 14.49 36.19 -11.18
C ARG A 406 14.53 37.69 -10.85
N ALA A 407 13.48 38.44 -11.19
CA ALA A 407 13.43 39.88 -10.99
C ALA A 407 13.32 40.27 -9.51
N GLY A 408 14.09 41.26 -9.09
CA GLY A 408 14.11 41.74 -7.70
C GLY A 408 12.74 42.21 -7.19
N LEU A 409 12.45 41.90 -5.93
CA LEU A 409 11.25 42.38 -5.23
C LEU A 409 11.29 43.91 -5.03
N PRO A 410 10.13 44.59 -4.96
CA PRO A 410 10.07 46.01 -4.59
C PRO A 410 10.72 46.25 -3.21
N PHE A 411 11.57 47.27 -3.09
CA PHE A 411 12.27 47.58 -1.84
C PHE A 411 11.31 47.91 -0.68
N ASP A 412 10.13 48.42 -1.00
CA ASP A 412 9.04 48.81 -0.12
C ASP A 412 7.99 47.71 0.11
N LEU A 413 8.18 46.48 -0.39
CA LEU A 413 7.20 45.39 -0.31
C LEU A 413 6.66 45.15 1.12
N HIS A 414 7.54 45.27 2.12
CA HIS A 414 7.22 45.09 3.55
C HIS A 414 6.37 46.23 4.15
N GLN A 415 6.19 47.35 3.44
CA GLN A 415 5.33 48.48 3.81
C GLN A 415 3.90 48.32 3.25
N HIS A 416 3.67 47.28 2.43
CA HIS A 416 2.38 46.95 1.82
C HIS A 416 1.89 45.52 2.15
N PHE A 417 2.77 44.69 2.73
CA PHE A 417 2.49 43.30 3.10
C PHE A 417 3.13 42.93 4.44
N GLY A 418 2.42 42.15 5.23
CA GLY A 418 2.76 41.78 6.61
C GLY A 418 1.52 41.84 7.49
N ILE A 419 1.63 41.41 8.74
CA ILE A 419 0.50 41.41 9.70
C ILE A 419 0.07 42.85 10.03
N VAL A 420 1.02 43.79 10.12
CA VAL A 420 0.73 45.23 10.38
C VAL A 420 -0.07 45.87 9.24
N HIS A 421 0.11 45.38 8.02
CA HIS A 421 -0.52 45.89 6.79
C HIS A 421 -1.58 44.91 6.24
N SER A 422 -2.19 44.08 7.09
CA SER A 422 -3.19 43.09 6.64
C SER A 422 -4.46 43.76 6.12
N ASP A 423 -4.92 44.77 6.86
CA ASP A 423 -6.23 45.41 6.72
C ASP A 423 -6.17 46.66 5.81
N GLU A 424 -4.97 47.16 5.53
CA GLU A 424 -4.71 48.34 4.71
C GLU A 424 -4.78 48.00 3.21
N VAL A 425 -5.79 48.50 2.49
CA VAL A 425 -6.02 48.16 1.07
C VAL A 425 -5.39 49.20 0.12
N SER A 426 -4.07 49.39 0.20
CA SER A 426 -3.34 50.36 -0.66
C SER A 426 -3.44 50.03 -2.16
N SER A 427 -3.14 51.02 -3.03
CA SER A 427 -3.02 50.80 -4.48
C SER A 427 -1.89 49.81 -4.80
N GLU A 428 -0.79 49.93 -4.07
CA GLU A 428 0.43 49.16 -4.25
C GLU A 428 0.20 47.70 -3.88
N ARG A 429 -0.40 47.45 -2.71
CA ARG A 429 -0.83 46.11 -2.27
C ARG A 429 -1.76 45.46 -3.29
N ARG A 430 -2.72 46.21 -3.87
CA ARG A 430 -3.60 45.71 -4.93
C ARG A 430 -2.83 45.36 -6.21
N ARG A 431 -1.99 46.27 -6.74
CA ARG A 431 -1.17 46.01 -7.95
C ARG A 431 -0.25 44.80 -7.76
N LEU A 432 0.42 44.73 -6.62
CA LEU A 432 1.34 43.64 -6.29
C LEU A 432 0.61 42.32 -6.06
N THR A 433 -0.59 42.31 -5.46
CA THR A 433 -1.43 41.10 -5.33
C THR A 433 -1.86 40.58 -6.70
N VAL A 434 -2.24 41.47 -7.64
CA VAL A 434 -2.57 41.06 -9.02
C VAL A 434 -1.34 40.48 -9.72
N ARG A 435 -0.16 41.11 -9.60
CA ARG A 435 1.10 40.56 -10.16
C ARG A 435 1.47 39.21 -9.55
N LEU A 436 1.35 39.04 -8.23
CA LEU A 436 1.65 37.78 -7.55
C LEU A 436 0.75 36.64 -8.03
N ARG A 437 -0.55 36.89 -8.22
CA ARG A 437 -1.48 35.90 -8.80
C ARG A 437 -1.08 35.56 -10.24
N ALA A 438 -0.93 36.55 -11.10
CA ALA A 438 -0.54 36.35 -12.50
C ALA A 438 0.85 35.70 -12.70
N MET A 439 1.73 35.76 -11.70
CA MET A 439 2.97 34.97 -11.67
C MET A 439 2.74 33.55 -11.15
N PHE A 440 1.91 33.36 -10.12
CA PHE A 440 1.55 32.03 -9.61
C PHE A 440 0.80 31.19 -10.65
N ASP A 441 -0.11 31.80 -11.41
CA ASP A 441 -0.84 31.17 -12.52
C ASP A 441 0.12 30.66 -13.63
N ARG A 442 1.35 31.18 -13.70
CA ARG A 442 2.40 30.79 -14.66
C ARG A 442 3.39 29.75 -14.12
N LEU A 443 3.19 29.25 -12.90
CA LEU A 443 3.93 28.09 -12.36
C LEU A 443 3.36 26.75 -12.86
N PHE A 444 2.13 26.72 -13.37
CA PHE A 444 1.50 25.48 -13.82
C PHE A 444 2.02 25.09 -15.22
N SER A 445 2.70 23.95 -15.30
CA SER A 445 3.08 23.27 -16.54
C SER A 445 2.88 21.76 -16.39
N ASP A 446 2.56 21.09 -17.49
CA ASP A 446 2.33 19.63 -17.49
C ASP A 446 3.58 18.88 -16.99
N ALA A 447 4.78 19.32 -17.40
CA ALA A 447 6.05 18.75 -16.94
C ALA A 447 6.27 18.85 -15.42
N ALA A 448 5.86 19.95 -14.78
CA ALA A 448 5.95 20.09 -13.32
C ALA A 448 4.89 19.24 -12.58
N ILE A 449 3.74 18.99 -13.22
CA ILE A 449 2.70 18.08 -12.70
C ILE A 449 3.18 16.62 -12.81
N ASP A 450 3.68 16.21 -13.98
CA ASP A 450 4.20 14.86 -14.21
C ASP A 450 5.38 14.54 -13.28
N ALA A 451 6.35 15.44 -13.14
CA ALA A 451 7.46 15.28 -12.21
C ALA A 451 7.01 15.22 -10.73
N ALA A 452 5.94 15.94 -10.34
CA ALA A 452 5.37 15.85 -9.00
C ALA A 452 4.66 14.50 -8.77
N VAL A 453 3.98 13.97 -9.79
CA VAL A 453 3.38 12.63 -9.77
C VAL A 453 4.45 11.55 -9.75
N ASP A 454 5.58 11.73 -10.44
CA ASP A 454 6.75 10.86 -10.34
C ASP A 454 7.31 10.82 -8.91
N GLN A 455 7.43 11.96 -8.22
CA GLN A 455 7.91 11.99 -6.83
C GLN A 455 6.92 11.34 -5.84
N LEU A 456 5.61 11.45 -6.06
CA LEU A 456 4.62 10.68 -5.29
C LEU A 456 4.72 9.17 -5.59
N ALA A 457 4.86 8.79 -6.86
CA ALA A 457 4.97 7.39 -7.26
C ALA A 457 6.30 6.76 -6.80
N LYS A 458 7.40 7.52 -6.77
CA LYS A 458 8.69 7.15 -6.16
C LYS A 458 8.55 6.90 -4.67
N ARG A 459 7.82 7.76 -3.94
CA ARG A 459 7.50 7.56 -2.53
C ARG A 459 6.76 6.23 -2.33
N PHE A 460 5.75 5.94 -3.16
CA PHE A 460 5.07 4.64 -3.14
C PHE A 460 6.03 3.46 -3.38
N GLN A 461 7.05 3.56 -4.24
CA GLN A 461 8.06 2.49 -4.38
C GLN A 461 8.88 2.24 -3.09
N HIS A 462 9.01 3.22 -2.20
CA HIS A 462 9.66 3.05 -0.90
C HIS A 462 8.68 2.57 0.19
N ASP A 463 7.45 3.08 0.16
CA ASP A 463 6.40 2.75 1.13
C ASP A 463 5.77 1.36 0.90
N ALA A 464 5.83 0.84 -0.33
CA ALA A 464 5.19 -0.40 -0.75
C ALA A 464 5.79 -1.65 -0.09
N LEU A 465 4.92 -2.60 0.26
CA LEU A 465 5.33 -3.96 0.61
C LEU A 465 5.89 -4.67 -0.64
N PRO A 466 6.87 -5.57 -0.51
CA PRO A 466 7.34 -6.38 -1.62
C PRO A 466 6.20 -7.19 -2.27
N PRO A 467 6.31 -7.52 -3.56
CA PRO A 467 5.23 -8.17 -4.29
C PRO A 467 5.03 -9.63 -3.85
N MET A 468 3.89 -10.18 -4.26
CA MET A 468 3.68 -11.62 -4.33
C MET A 468 3.99 -12.12 -5.73
N VAL A 469 4.72 -13.23 -5.86
CA VAL A 469 4.89 -14.01 -7.09
C VAL A 469 3.93 -15.20 -7.03
N ASP A 470 3.15 -15.44 -8.08
CA ASP A 470 2.22 -16.57 -8.12
C ASP A 470 2.95 -17.88 -8.44
N PHE A 471 2.44 -19.01 -7.94
CA PHE A 471 2.94 -20.36 -8.23
C PHE A 471 3.20 -20.61 -9.73
N THR A 472 2.33 -20.09 -10.59
CA THR A 472 2.37 -20.28 -12.05
C THR A 472 3.34 -19.34 -12.76
N GLU A 473 3.92 -18.37 -12.06
CA GLU A 473 5.01 -17.49 -12.54
C GLU A 473 6.36 -17.89 -11.95
N TRP A 474 6.37 -18.57 -10.79
CA TRP A 474 7.52 -18.73 -9.92
C TRP A 474 8.79 -19.17 -10.66
N ASP A 475 8.74 -20.27 -11.41
CA ASP A 475 9.91 -20.79 -12.14
C ASP A 475 10.33 -19.96 -13.37
N ASP A 476 9.49 -19.03 -13.84
CA ASP A 476 9.81 -18.06 -14.89
C ASP A 476 10.39 -16.74 -14.32
N THR A 477 10.55 -16.64 -12.98
CA THR A 477 11.24 -15.54 -12.27
C THR A 477 12.58 -15.97 -11.68
N VAL A 478 13.40 -15.01 -11.22
CA VAL A 478 14.68 -15.29 -10.52
C VAL A 478 14.53 -16.20 -9.29
N TYR A 479 13.38 -16.15 -8.60
CA TYR A 479 13.07 -16.98 -7.44
C TYR A 479 12.81 -18.46 -7.79
N GLY A 480 12.71 -18.78 -9.08
CA GLY A 480 12.47 -20.11 -9.63
C GLY A 480 13.47 -21.17 -9.15
N ARG A 481 12.95 -22.34 -8.73
CA ARG A 481 13.81 -23.43 -8.22
C ARG A 481 14.54 -24.15 -9.36
N GLY A 482 13.97 -24.15 -10.56
CA GLY A 482 14.55 -24.77 -11.75
C GLY A 482 15.58 -23.91 -12.50
N ASN A 483 16.03 -22.77 -11.96
CA ASN A 483 16.92 -21.85 -12.68
C ASN A 483 18.36 -22.39 -12.84
N TYR A 484 18.80 -23.29 -11.95
CA TYR A 484 20.12 -23.91 -11.98
C TYR A 484 20.04 -25.41 -11.66
N GLU A 485 20.82 -26.23 -12.35
CA GLU A 485 21.03 -27.64 -12.05
C GLU A 485 22.40 -27.83 -11.38
N PHE A 486 22.41 -28.48 -10.21
CA PHE A 486 23.62 -28.83 -9.47
C PHE A 486 24.01 -30.27 -9.82
N ARG A 487 25.06 -30.41 -10.63
CA ARG A 487 25.49 -31.72 -11.15
C ARG A 487 26.34 -32.49 -10.13
N PRO A 488 26.36 -33.85 -10.17
CA PRO A 488 27.14 -34.67 -9.23
C PRO A 488 28.66 -34.47 -9.29
N ASP A 489 29.18 -33.85 -10.34
CA ASP A 489 30.60 -33.48 -10.49
C ASP A 489 30.97 -32.15 -9.78
N GLY A 490 29.99 -31.47 -9.18
CA GLY A 490 30.16 -30.18 -8.53
C GLY A 490 30.00 -28.97 -9.46
N THR A 491 29.71 -29.19 -10.75
CA THR A 491 29.39 -28.09 -11.67
C THR A 491 27.94 -27.60 -11.48
N VAL A 492 27.70 -26.33 -11.81
CA VAL A 492 26.37 -25.72 -11.79
C VAL A 492 26.07 -25.20 -13.19
N GLU A 493 24.99 -25.67 -13.78
CA GLU A 493 24.54 -25.25 -15.11
C GLU A 493 23.27 -24.40 -14.98
N CYS A 494 23.12 -23.37 -15.81
CA CYS A 494 21.85 -22.67 -15.95
C CYS A 494 20.90 -23.51 -16.80
N ALA A 495 20.06 -24.32 -16.15
CA ALA A 495 19.06 -25.18 -16.79
C ALA A 495 17.92 -24.41 -17.49
N ARG A 496 17.88 -23.08 -17.30
CA ARG A 496 16.82 -22.18 -17.75
C ARG A 496 17.40 -20.84 -18.24
N PRO A 497 18.22 -20.83 -19.32
CA PRO A 497 18.80 -19.59 -19.86
C PRO A 497 17.72 -18.59 -20.30
N ILE A 498 18.14 -17.33 -20.43
CA ILE A 498 17.37 -16.25 -21.07
C ILE A 498 17.93 -16.06 -22.49
N GLU A 499 17.03 -16.12 -23.48
CA GLU A 499 17.32 -16.10 -24.92
C GLU A 499 16.42 -15.08 -25.64
N GLU A 500 16.78 -14.66 -26.85
CA GLU A 500 15.93 -13.78 -27.68
C GLU A 500 14.59 -14.43 -28.10
N THR A 501 14.49 -15.76 -27.99
CA THR A 501 13.29 -16.58 -28.19
C THR A 501 12.25 -16.42 -27.07
N CYS A 502 12.68 -15.94 -25.90
CA CYS A 502 11.83 -15.76 -24.73
C CYS A 502 10.86 -14.59 -24.93
N SER A 503 9.81 -14.56 -24.11
CA SER A 503 8.91 -13.41 -23.99
C SER A 503 8.80 -12.94 -22.55
N VAL A 504 8.79 -11.63 -22.36
CA VAL A 504 8.93 -10.97 -21.05
C VAL A 504 7.77 -10.01 -20.78
N ARG A 505 7.48 -9.78 -19.50
CA ARG A 505 6.62 -8.68 -19.02
C ARG A 505 7.04 -8.26 -17.61
N LEU A 506 6.65 -7.06 -17.17
CA LEU A 506 6.71 -6.69 -15.75
C LEU A 506 5.97 -7.72 -14.88
N LEU A 507 6.43 -7.91 -13.64
CA LEU A 507 5.79 -8.80 -12.66
C LEU A 507 4.41 -8.27 -12.28
N ARG A 508 4.30 -7.00 -11.88
CA ARG A 508 3.06 -6.28 -11.49
C ARG A 508 3.02 -4.90 -12.16
N ARG A 509 1.83 -4.29 -12.29
CA ARG A 509 1.67 -2.99 -12.97
C ARG A 509 2.49 -1.87 -12.34
N ASN A 510 2.45 -1.74 -11.01
CA ASN A 510 3.14 -0.66 -10.31
C ASN A 510 4.51 -1.09 -9.75
N ILE A 511 5.11 -2.19 -10.24
CA ILE A 511 6.32 -2.80 -9.66
C ILE A 511 7.55 -1.88 -9.65
N LEU A 512 7.56 -0.90 -10.56
CA LEU A 512 8.58 0.11 -10.68
C LEU A 512 8.00 1.45 -11.13
N ARG A 513 8.75 2.53 -10.93
CA ARG A 513 8.49 3.87 -11.50
C ARG A 513 9.76 4.40 -12.14
N LEU A 514 9.70 4.73 -13.43
CA LEU A 514 10.70 5.53 -14.11
C LEU A 514 10.58 6.99 -13.66
N VAL A 515 11.70 7.63 -13.31
CA VAL A 515 11.80 9.02 -12.83
C VAL A 515 13.04 9.66 -13.45
N SER A 516 13.00 10.96 -13.75
CA SER A 516 14.18 11.76 -14.09
C SER A 516 14.66 12.57 -12.89
N GLU A 517 15.92 12.41 -12.48
CA GLU A 517 16.55 13.13 -11.37
C GLU A 517 18.03 13.37 -11.64
N GLU A 518 18.56 14.55 -11.31
CA GLU A 518 20.01 14.85 -11.39
C GLU A 518 20.62 14.61 -12.79
N ASP A 519 19.86 14.95 -13.84
CA ASP A 519 20.14 14.67 -15.26
C ASP A 519 20.29 13.18 -15.62
N LYS A 520 19.77 12.28 -14.77
CA LYS A 520 19.74 10.83 -14.98
C LYS A 520 18.33 10.26 -14.99
N LEU A 521 18.15 9.15 -15.71
CA LEU A 521 16.95 8.33 -15.61
C LEU A 521 17.16 7.24 -14.55
N ARG A 522 16.16 7.03 -13.69
CA ARG A 522 16.18 6.00 -12.64
C ARG A 522 14.88 5.22 -12.64
N ILE A 523 14.94 3.91 -12.45
CA ILE A 523 13.77 3.13 -12.02
C ILE A 523 13.85 2.85 -10.53
N TYR A 524 12.89 3.38 -9.78
CA TYR A 524 12.62 2.99 -8.39
C TYR A 524 11.71 1.77 -8.36
N TYR A 525 11.91 0.82 -7.45
CA TYR A 525 11.15 -0.44 -7.39
C TYR A 525 11.04 -0.99 -5.97
N HIS A 526 10.08 -1.91 -5.74
CA HIS A 526 9.78 -2.45 -4.42
C HIS A 526 10.02 -3.97 -4.24
N THR A 527 10.66 -4.67 -5.18
CA THR A 527 11.01 -6.11 -5.02
C THR A 527 11.96 -6.37 -3.85
N ASP A 528 12.92 -5.48 -3.61
CA ASP A 528 13.91 -5.58 -2.53
C ASP A 528 13.45 -4.92 -1.21
N ASN A 529 12.23 -4.41 -1.13
CA ASN A 529 11.69 -3.84 0.11
C ASN A 529 11.48 -4.92 1.18
N SER A 530 11.60 -4.53 2.45
CA SER A 530 11.19 -5.40 3.57
C SER A 530 9.68 -5.33 3.81
N ARG A 531 9.15 -6.27 4.60
CA ARG A 531 7.82 -6.15 5.20
C ARG A 531 7.83 -5.28 6.47
N GLU A 532 9.00 -5.06 7.08
CA GLU A 532 9.18 -4.00 8.06
C GLU A 532 9.31 -2.66 7.32
N TYR A 533 8.37 -1.75 7.56
CA TYR A 533 8.23 -0.49 6.83
C TYR A 533 9.50 0.37 6.93
N HIS A 534 10.01 0.81 5.77
CA HIS A 534 11.25 1.61 5.63
C HIS A 534 12.47 1.00 6.36
N GLN A 535 12.57 -0.33 6.49
CA GLN A 535 13.77 -0.99 7.05
C GLN A 535 15.04 -0.75 6.21
N TYR A 536 14.86 -0.47 4.91
CA TYR A 536 15.91 -0.16 3.95
C TYR A 536 15.59 1.16 3.23
N GLU A 537 16.61 1.78 2.64
CA GLU A 537 16.47 2.94 1.75
C GLU A 537 15.76 2.58 0.43
N ALA A 538 15.30 3.58 -0.31
CA ALA A 538 14.58 3.38 -1.56
C ALA A 538 15.45 2.72 -2.65
N ASN A 539 15.06 1.53 -3.10
CA ASN A 539 15.78 0.76 -4.12
C ASN A 539 15.62 1.38 -5.53
N PHE A 540 16.73 1.50 -6.28
CA PHE A 540 16.71 1.94 -7.67
C PHE A 540 17.79 1.28 -8.55
N LEU A 541 17.64 1.43 -9.87
CA LEU A 541 18.70 1.28 -10.88
C LEU A 541 18.78 2.60 -11.67
N GLU A 542 19.98 3.05 -12.00
CA GLU A 542 20.18 4.11 -12.99
C GLU A 542 20.13 3.51 -14.40
N LEU A 543 19.57 4.26 -15.36
CA LEU A 543 19.36 3.85 -16.75
C LEU A 543 19.96 4.89 -17.70
N ASP A 544 20.38 4.42 -18.87
CA ASP A 544 20.62 5.28 -20.03
C ASP A 544 19.31 5.56 -20.80
N SER A 545 19.39 6.40 -21.83
CA SER A 545 18.24 6.78 -22.66
C SER A 545 17.62 5.63 -23.46
N GLU A 546 18.32 4.51 -23.64
CA GLU A 546 17.89 3.39 -24.49
C GLU A 546 17.21 2.30 -23.67
N THR A 547 17.86 1.85 -22.61
CA THR A 547 17.26 0.98 -21.58
C THR A 547 16.00 1.59 -20.97
N ALA A 548 15.93 2.93 -20.85
CA ALA A 548 14.70 3.63 -20.47
C ALA A 548 13.55 3.46 -21.48
N LEU A 549 13.81 3.42 -22.79
CA LEU A 549 12.77 3.11 -23.81
C LEU A 549 12.31 1.65 -23.71
N GLY A 550 13.23 0.73 -23.39
CA GLY A 550 12.90 -0.67 -23.07
C GLY A 550 11.96 -0.78 -21.86
N VAL A 551 12.23 -0.03 -20.79
CA VAL A 551 11.36 0.07 -19.60
C VAL A 551 10.02 0.71 -19.95
N GLU A 552 10.01 1.81 -20.70
CA GLU A 552 8.78 2.52 -21.08
C GLU A 552 7.84 1.59 -21.88
N LEU A 553 8.39 0.79 -22.80
CA LEU A 553 7.65 -0.24 -23.53
C LEU A 553 7.07 -1.31 -22.58
N LEU A 554 7.87 -1.82 -21.63
CA LEU A 554 7.42 -2.82 -20.65
C LEU A 554 6.28 -2.30 -19.76
N ILE A 555 6.35 -1.03 -19.32
CA ILE A 555 5.27 -0.37 -18.55
C ILE A 555 3.99 -0.26 -19.40
N LYS A 556 4.11 0.22 -20.64
CA LYS A 556 2.98 0.40 -21.57
C LYS A 556 2.32 -0.92 -21.98
N MET A 557 3.08 -2.01 -22.06
CA MET A 557 2.60 -3.30 -22.55
C MET A 557 2.03 -4.22 -21.46
N TYR A 558 2.40 -4.07 -20.18
CA TYR A 558 1.85 -4.87 -19.08
C TYR A 558 0.30 -4.88 -19.09
N PRO A 559 -0.39 -6.04 -18.88
CA PRO A 559 0.14 -7.36 -18.52
C PRO A 559 0.54 -8.25 -19.71
N ARG A 560 0.65 -7.72 -20.93
CA ARG A 560 1.03 -8.52 -22.11
C ARG A 560 2.51 -8.87 -22.08
N TYR A 561 2.83 -10.10 -22.49
CA TYR A 561 4.19 -10.50 -22.82
C TYR A 561 4.61 -9.88 -24.17
N ILE A 562 5.89 -9.51 -24.28
CA ILE A 562 6.55 -9.08 -25.52
C ILE A 562 7.78 -9.98 -25.79
N PRO A 563 8.06 -10.38 -27.04
CA PRO A 563 9.29 -11.11 -27.37
C PRO A 563 10.53 -10.30 -26.99
N VAL A 564 11.58 -10.94 -26.45
CA VAL A 564 12.83 -10.26 -26.11
C VAL A 564 13.43 -9.59 -27.35
N SER A 565 13.41 -10.26 -28.51
CA SER A 565 13.79 -9.74 -29.83
C SER A 565 13.01 -8.51 -30.33
N SER A 566 11.93 -8.08 -29.65
CA SER A 566 11.15 -6.89 -30.00
C SER A 566 11.49 -5.63 -29.18
N LEU A 567 12.45 -5.73 -28.25
CA LEU A 567 12.84 -4.62 -27.38
C LEU A 567 13.67 -3.56 -28.15
N PRO A 568 13.39 -2.26 -27.95
CA PRO A 568 14.12 -1.14 -28.56
C PRO A 568 15.42 -0.86 -27.78
N VAL A 569 16.25 -1.89 -27.65
CA VAL A 569 17.56 -1.88 -26.98
C VAL A 569 18.52 -2.75 -27.81
N ASP A 570 19.79 -2.37 -27.89
CA ASP A 570 20.84 -3.11 -28.59
C ASP A 570 21.20 -4.42 -27.84
N ASP A 571 21.74 -4.38 -26.62
CA ASP A 571 21.88 -5.60 -25.80
C ASP A 571 20.61 -5.92 -24.99
N ARG A 572 19.67 -6.55 -25.70
CA ARG A 572 18.40 -7.03 -25.16
C ARG A 572 18.57 -8.09 -24.07
N LEU A 573 19.68 -8.83 -24.06
CA LEU A 573 19.90 -9.94 -23.13
C LEU A 573 20.48 -9.45 -21.80
N GLU A 574 21.42 -8.53 -21.81
CA GLU A 574 21.91 -7.84 -20.61
C GLU A 574 20.81 -7.00 -19.97
N PHE A 575 20.09 -6.20 -20.77
CA PHE A 575 18.94 -5.42 -20.29
C PHE A 575 17.88 -6.29 -19.59
N ILE A 576 17.48 -7.42 -20.20
CA ILE A 576 16.50 -8.33 -19.58
C ILE A 576 17.07 -9.12 -18.40
N ARG A 577 18.36 -9.45 -18.37
CA ARG A 577 19.00 -10.06 -17.19
C ARG A 577 18.96 -9.12 -15.99
N SER A 578 19.35 -7.85 -16.14
CA SER A 578 19.36 -6.89 -15.02
C SER A 578 17.96 -6.71 -14.37
N LEU A 579 16.90 -6.64 -15.19
CA LEU A 579 15.51 -6.57 -14.70
C LEU A 579 15.03 -7.90 -14.08
N TRP A 580 15.47 -9.04 -14.61
CA TRP A 580 15.11 -10.37 -14.10
C TRP A 580 15.79 -10.67 -12.76
N GLU A 581 17.08 -10.35 -12.63
CA GLU A 581 17.87 -10.49 -11.40
C GLU A 581 17.29 -9.67 -10.25
N LYS A 582 16.71 -8.50 -10.55
CA LYS A 582 15.91 -7.70 -9.60
C LYS A 582 14.46 -8.15 -9.41
N GLY A 583 14.06 -9.26 -10.01
CA GLY A 583 12.71 -9.83 -9.87
C GLY A 583 11.59 -9.00 -10.51
N LEU A 584 11.93 -8.00 -11.34
CA LEU A 584 10.98 -7.01 -11.87
C LEU A 584 10.13 -7.56 -13.02
N ILE A 585 10.56 -8.68 -13.63
CA ILE A 585 9.92 -9.29 -14.81
C ILE A 585 9.70 -10.81 -14.66
N VAL A 586 8.72 -11.32 -15.40
CA VAL A 586 8.51 -12.76 -15.65
C VAL A 586 9.03 -13.08 -17.05
N CYS A 587 9.92 -14.07 -17.17
CA CYS A 587 10.56 -14.46 -18.43
C CYS A 587 10.09 -15.86 -18.85
N ARG A 588 9.09 -15.89 -19.75
CA ARG A 588 8.46 -17.12 -20.24
C ARG A 588 9.17 -17.60 -21.51
N ARG A 589 9.59 -18.86 -21.52
CA ARG A 589 10.16 -19.54 -22.70
C ARG A 589 9.05 -20.01 -23.64
N PRO A 590 9.31 -20.15 -24.96
CA PRO A 590 8.40 -20.85 -25.85
C PRO A 590 8.18 -22.29 -25.35
N PRO A 591 7.00 -22.90 -25.57
CA PRO A 591 6.79 -24.30 -25.22
C PRO A 591 7.81 -25.18 -25.94
N SER A 592 8.51 -26.04 -25.20
CA SER A 592 9.38 -27.04 -25.81
C SER A 592 8.51 -27.96 -26.67
N LEU A 593 8.84 -28.03 -27.97
CA LEU A 593 8.24 -29.05 -28.83
C LEU A 593 8.59 -30.42 -28.25
N PRO A 594 7.62 -31.34 -28.09
CA PRO A 594 7.93 -32.70 -27.66
C PRO A 594 8.88 -33.31 -28.70
N ALA A 595 10.03 -33.80 -28.24
CA ALA A 595 11.12 -34.23 -29.11
C ALA A 595 10.62 -35.26 -30.14
N THR A 596 10.52 -34.83 -31.40
CA THR A 596 10.03 -35.69 -32.48
C THR A 596 11.04 -36.79 -32.73
N ALA A 597 10.61 -38.05 -32.59
CA ALA A 597 11.44 -39.23 -32.78
C ALA A 597 11.78 -39.43 -34.28
N LEU A 598 12.68 -38.60 -34.80
CA LEU A 598 13.14 -38.55 -36.17
C LEU A 598 14.63 -38.21 -36.25
N ASP A 599 15.48 -39.17 -35.88
CA ASP A 599 16.70 -39.44 -36.66
C ASP A 599 17.25 -40.85 -36.36
N ASP A 600 16.71 -41.84 -37.07
CA ASP A 600 17.26 -43.20 -37.14
C ASP A 600 17.55 -43.55 -38.61
N LYS A 601 18.58 -42.87 -39.16
CA LYS A 601 19.11 -43.13 -40.51
C LYS A 601 20.59 -43.46 -40.44
N LYS A 602 20.87 -44.76 -40.44
CA LYS A 602 22.21 -45.35 -40.50
C LYS A 602 23.01 -44.83 -41.70
N SER A 603 24.19 -44.28 -41.44
CA SER A 603 25.28 -44.22 -42.43
C SER A 603 25.81 -45.64 -42.70
N PRO A 604 26.00 -46.06 -43.96
CA PRO A 604 26.64 -47.35 -44.26
C PRO A 604 28.14 -47.28 -44.01
N GLY A 605 28.69 -48.29 -43.34
CA GLY A 605 30.13 -48.38 -43.04
C GLY A 605 30.97 -48.85 -44.23
N THR A 606 32.20 -48.34 -44.32
CA THR A 606 33.23 -48.84 -45.25
C THR A 606 33.79 -50.19 -44.80
N VAL A 607 34.20 -51.01 -45.77
CA VAL A 607 34.77 -52.35 -45.55
C VAL A 607 36.31 -52.25 -45.51
N GLY A 608 36.93 -53.02 -44.61
CA GLY A 608 38.38 -53.10 -44.45
C GLY A 608 38.80 -54.36 -43.69
N GLU A 609 39.38 -55.30 -44.43
CA GLU A 609 40.01 -56.58 -44.08
C GLU A 609 40.72 -56.63 -42.71
N GLU A 610 40.33 -57.57 -41.84
CA GLU A 610 40.94 -58.90 -41.61
C GLU A 610 42.22 -58.91 -40.75
N ASN A 611 42.18 -59.69 -39.66
CA ASN A 611 43.11 -60.82 -39.47
C ASN A 611 42.59 -61.83 -38.41
N HIS A 612 43.25 -62.99 -38.33
CA HIS A 612 42.97 -64.09 -37.40
C HIS A 612 43.16 -63.68 -35.90
N GLU A 613 42.60 -64.33 -34.87
CA GLU A 613 42.63 -65.79 -34.57
C GLU A 613 41.39 -66.34 -33.80
N ARG A 614 41.39 -67.67 -33.63
CA ARG A 614 40.54 -68.55 -32.79
C ARG A 614 41.45 -69.69 -32.27
N PRO A 615 41.16 -70.45 -31.18
CA PRO A 615 39.83 -71.02 -30.86
C PRO A 615 39.51 -71.27 -29.35
N THR A 616 38.39 -71.99 -29.07
CA THR A 616 38.07 -72.80 -27.84
C THR A 616 38.13 -72.14 -26.44
N SER A 617 37.34 -72.49 -25.41
CA SER A 617 35.99 -73.08 -25.17
C SER A 617 35.69 -72.85 -23.64
N ASP A 618 34.72 -73.38 -22.89
CA ASP A 618 33.66 -74.38 -23.14
C ASP A 618 32.45 -74.28 -22.14
N ALA A 619 31.51 -75.22 -22.32
CA ALA A 619 30.63 -75.90 -21.36
C ALA A 619 31.24 -76.08 -19.92
N THR A 620 30.54 -76.19 -18.78
CA THR A 620 29.17 -76.64 -18.36
C THR A 620 28.80 -75.99 -16.99
N ALA A 621 27.58 -75.55 -16.62
CA ALA A 621 26.24 -76.17 -16.50
C ALA A 621 25.86 -76.77 -15.10
N ALA A 622 25.04 -76.05 -14.32
CA ALA A 622 24.12 -76.47 -13.23
C ALA A 622 23.28 -75.23 -12.82
N ALA A 623 21.94 -75.14 -12.67
CA ALA A 623 20.82 -76.07 -12.39
C ALA A 623 20.66 -76.51 -10.91
N ALA A 624 19.48 -76.48 -10.26
CA ALA A 624 18.19 -75.77 -10.50
C ALA A 624 17.23 -75.91 -9.28
N ALA A 625 16.26 -74.98 -9.12
CA ALA A 625 14.94 -75.20 -8.45
C ALA A 625 14.91 -75.47 -6.90
N VAL A 626 13.80 -75.45 -6.12
CA VAL A 626 12.42 -74.84 -6.22
C VAL A 626 11.68 -74.91 -4.84
N VAL A 627 10.84 -73.90 -4.49
CA VAL A 627 9.78 -73.89 -3.41
C VAL A 627 10.25 -74.07 -1.93
N GLY A 628 9.62 -73.53 -0.87
CA GLY A 628 8.41 -72.70 -0.68
C GLY A 628 8.55 -71.72 0.54
N THR A 629 7.56 -71.37 1.38
CA THR A 629 6.15 -71.81 1.54
C THR A 629 5.25 -70.67 2.10
N MET A 630 4.52 -70.79 3.24
CA MET A 630 3.52 -69.81 3.75
C MET A 630 3.38 -69.75 5.29
N ALA A 631 2.90 -68.61 5.83
CA ALA A 631 1.91 -68.42 6.92
C ALA A 631 1.90 -66.94 7.40
N THR A 632 0.86 -66.21 7.84
CA THR A 632 -0.63 -66.06 7.70
C THR A 632 -1.12 -65.24 8.93
N SER A 633 -2.30 -64.58 8.88
CA SER A 633 -3.02 -63.90 10.00
C SER A 633 -2.62 -62.44 10.34
N ALA A 634 -3.49 -61.51 10.78
CA ALA A 634 -4.95 -61.27 10.59
C ALA A 634 -5.35 -59.83 11.04
N ILE A 635 -6.61 -59.45 10.78
CA ILE A 635 -7.29 -58.14 11.00
C ILE A 635 -8.32 -58.32 12.15
N PRO A 636 -8.57 -57.34 13.08
CA PRO A 636 -9.49 -56.22 12.83
C PRO A 636 -9.19 -54.86 13.50
N ALA A 637 -9.97 -53.86 13.10
CA ALA A 637 -10.08 -52.53 13.69
C ALA A 637 -11.40 -52.39 14.47
N ASP A 638 -11.57 -51.28 15.21
CA ASP A 638 -12.89 -50.81 15.65
C ASP A 638 -12.91 -49.27 15.80
N SER A 639 -14.10 -48.69 15.98
CA SER A 639 -14.37 -47.24 15.92
C SER A 639 -15.34 -46.76 16.99
N THR A 640 -15.11 -45.57 17.58
CA THR A 640 -16.17 -44.72 18.16
C THR A 640 -15.69 -43.29 18.42
N SER A 641 -16.55 -42.31 18.15
CA SER A 641 -16.57 -40.96 18.77
C SER A 641 -17.28 -41.05 20.14
N PRO A 642 -17.28 -40.00 21.02
CA PRO A 642 -17.75 -38.64 20.69
C PRO A 642 -16.66 -37.63 20.33
#